data_AF-X8I4A8-F1
#
_entry.id   AF-X8I4A8-F1
#
_cell.length_a   1.000
_cell.length_b   1.000
_cell.length_c   1.000
_cell.angle_alpha   90.00
_cell.angle_beta   90.00
_cell.angle_gamma   90.00
#
_symmetry.space_group_name_H-M   'P 1'
#
loop_
_entity.id
_entity.type
_entity.pdbx_description
1 polymer ?
#
loop_
_entity_poly.entity_id
_entity_poly.type
_entity_poly.pdbx_seq_one_letter_code
_entity_poly.pdbx_strand_id
1 'polypeptide(L)'
;MDAANGSTENSIGLFGASSSKLTNSATGEIQLGTRGVGIWGTNKISSSISTWGKNIDITNNGKITGLSGKKGVFGIYAVNDIATYAGATSNIVHGATGNINLSQNEDSIGIYMANGTLTSSGNISVNNKSVGLDATTSNVTVSGGTHTVGKESVGFKLKNFAAANKFLGNSGNISITDEKSVAYLLDGSNFTSNINFKDNLALTSAKAYTYMSLINNSTLNYTNTKTIANDDSIFINTNNSTVNLLTGTTVTSTNKKITGVYSEKSNVTNAGTLTLTGDNSSGIYAKSGSVVNQATGKITVGKDGSGMYVMATGIPPVPAVGTNLGEITIGQGSVGMRAENSTITNGTTGKITSSGISATGMSQSGGSQDITNNGTITLTGDKSTALHSEGITTANHKVINTGNITVGDSSNELTPSVGIFSANGTNSTVESSGKITAGIKSTAIYAGNINLTGNSETTAGAGGIALYSKEGTVNISAGSKITVGATLGSGKEGAGVYLAGNNQTLNSDTDKLSIGQGSFGYVMTGQGNTVRTGVAGTTGVATLSNDSVFMYSADKTGNITNHTNLRSTGNENYGIYALGAVSNYGNIDFSQGIGNVGAYSYVEGATTTPNAIRNYGTISVSKTDISDPDNRKYGIGMAAGFGEEVPVGSGNYVVKGLGNIENYGTIKVTTPDSIGMYATGKGSRIYNNGRIELSGAKRNIGIFAENEAEVINDVNGVITTVGSGNVGQIGIAMRKGAILDNRGTIHIDASKGYGLFLAGAIIKNYGETRITTDSGATPIKEITAADTSKEMQDIQDGINKVKIHSPAGAAEAKIIANGRVQTPTVVHVQAIPNRKPNDIPTSSIGMYVDTSGINYTRPITNIGALRGLTQSDLIIGVEATKYTTSKYIQLGQDIIEPYNDMIRTSGIEKWNIYSSSLTWMASITQLPDYTIRNAYLAKIPYTVWAGRMSTPVDKKDTYNFLDGLEQRYGVEGIG
;
A
#
# COMPACT_ATOMS: atom_id res chain seq x y z
N MET A 1 -52.13 60.89 -2.55
CA MET A 1 -51.62 61.27 -1.22
C MET A 1 -52.25 62.61 -0.87
N ASP A 2 -52.72 62.74 0.38
CA ASP A 2 -53.45 63.92 0.87
C ASP A 2 -52.48 65.09 1.13
N ALA A 3 -52.92 66.31 0.84
CA ALA A 3 -52.08 67.52 0.76
C ALA A 3 -51.66 68.12 2.12
N ALA A 4 -51.77 67.35 3.21
CA ALA A 4 -51.47 67.79 4.58
C ALA A 4 -50.13 67.25 5.09
N ASN A 5 -49.10 67.21 4.25
CA ASN A 5 -47.74 66.84 4.67
C ASN A 5 -46.92 68.11 4.92
N GLY A 6 -46.04 68.07 5.93
CA GLY A 6 -45.07 69.15 6.14
C GLY A 6 -44.26 69.40 4.86
N SER A 7 -43.69 70.60 4.70
CA SER A 7 -43.06 71.10 3.47
C SER A 7 -41.89 70.27 2.90
N THR A 8 -41.59 69.08 3.45
CA THR A 8 -40.54 68.16 3.00
C THR A 8 -40.92 66.67 3.06
N GLU A 9 -42.22 66.33 3.11
CA GLU A 9 -42.70 64.94 3.20
C GLU A 9 -43.71 64.63 2.09
N ASN A 10 -43.59 63.46 1.46
CA ASN A 10 -44.47 62.93 0.41
C ASN A 10 -44.66 63.88 -0.81
N SER A 11 -43.59 64.55 -1.28
CA SER A 11 -43.64 65.51 -2.40
C SER A 11 -43.52 64.84 -3.79
N ILE A 12 -44.08 65.46 -4.84
CA ILE A 12 -43.93 65.00 -6.23
C ILE A 12 -43.33 66.13 -7.07
N GLY A 13 -42.24 65.87 -7.80
CA GLY A 13 -41.61 66.87 -8.68
C GLY A 13 -42.40 67.11 -9.96
N LEU A 14 -42.63 66.06 -10.74
CA LEU A 14 -43.46 66.06 -11.95
C LEU A 14 -44.52 64.97 -11.86
N PHE A 15 -45.78 65.31 -12.09
CA PHE A 15 -46.91 64.38 -12.09
C PHE A 15 -47.68 64.47 -13.41
N GLY A 16 -48.05 63.34 -13.99
CA GLY A 16 -48.83 63.32 -15.24
C GLY A 16 -49.65 62.06 -15.42
N ALA A 17 -50.76 62.23 -16.13
CA ALA A 17 -51.69 61.14 -16.42
C ALA A 17 -52.31 61.26 -17.81
N SER A 18 -52.94 60.18 -18.28
CA SER A 18 -53.75 60.15 -19.52
C SER A 18 -53.02 60.66 -20.76
N SER A 19 -51.88 60.03 -21.09
CA SER A 19 -51.01 60.41 -22.21
C SER A 19 -50.35 61.80 -22.08
N SER A 20 -50.22 62.32 -20.85
CA SER A 20 -49.36 63.47 -20.58
C SER A 20 -47.89 63.13 -20.83
N LYS A 21 -47.15 64.03 -21.48
CA LYS A 21 -45.70 63.92 -21.68
C LYS A 21 -44.96 64.61 -20.54
N LEU A 22 -44.24 63.84 -19.73
CA LEU A 22 -43.45 64.33 -18.59
C LEU A 22 -41.98 64.42 -19.00
N THR A 23 -41.41 65.64 -19.03
CA THR A 23 -40.02 65.86 -19.43
C THR A 23 -39.25 66.67 -18.39
N ASN A 24 -38.24 66.07 -17.78
CA ASN A 24 -37.18 66.78 -17.06
C ASN A 24 -36.03 67.04 -18.03
N SER A 25 -35.87 68.28 -18.48
CA SER A 25 -34.86 68.67 -19.48
C SER A 25 -33.43 68.56 -18.93
N ALA A 26 -32.42 68.66 -19.79
CA ALA A 26 -31.02 68.52 -19.39
C ALA A 26 -30.55 69.52 -18.31
N THR A 27 -31.23 70.67 -18.19
CA THR A 27 -30.97 71.69 -17.16
C THR A 27 -31.93 71.62 -15.98
N GLY A 28 -32.91 70.71 -16.00
CA GLY A 28 -33.92 70.61 -14.95
C GLY A 28 -33.37 69.93 -13.69
N GLU A 29 -33.75 70.46 -12.54
CA GLU A 29 -33.39 69.92 -11.23
C GLU A 29 -34.65 69.65 -10.38
N ILE A 30 -34.74 68.44 -9.83
CA ILE A 30 -35.81 68.04 -8.91
C ILE A 30 -35.15 67.57 -7.61
N GLN A 31 -35.64 68.07 -6.47
CA GLN A 31 -35.18 67.68 -5.13
C GLN A 31 -36.29 66.96 -4.36
N LEU A 32 -35.96 65.84 -3.73
CA LEU A 32 -36.94 64.96 -3.07
C LEU A 32 -36.80 64.97 -1.55
N GLY A 33 -37.91 65.21 -0.87
CA GLY A 33 -38.07 65.01 0.57
C GLY A 33 -38.35 63.54 0.92
N THR A 34 -38.67 63.26 2.19
CA THR A 34 -39.01 61.89 2.64
C THR A 34 -40.18 61.35 1.83
N ARG A 35 -40.07 60.11 1.33
CA ARG A 35 -41.13 59.46 0.52
C ARG A 35 -41.54 60.24 -0.73
N GLY A 36 -40.67 61.14 -1.22
CA GLY A 36 -40.93 61.93 -2.42
C GLY A 36 -40.75 61.14 -3.72
N VAL A 37 -41.39 61.59 -4.80
CA VAL A 37 -41.29 61.02 -6.15
C VAL A 37 -40.81 62.09 -7.14
N GLY A 38 -39.74 61.83 -7.88
CA GLY A 38 -39.22 62.77 -8.89
C GLY A 38 -40.18 62.95 -10.04
N ILE A 39 -40.45 61.86 -10.77
CA ILE A 39 -41.42 61.85 -11.87
C ILE A 39 -42.41 60.72 -11.65
N TRP A 40 -43.70 61.05 -11.58
CA TRP A 40 -44.79 60.08 -11.42
C TRP A 40 -45.72 60.09 -12.63
N GLY A 41 -45.72 59.00 -13.39
CA GLY A 41 -46.69 58.72 -14.44
C GLY A 41 -47.77 57.72 -13.99
N THR A 42 -49.03 58.00 -14.32
CA THR A 42 -50.17 57.10 -14.07
C THR A 42 -51.12 57.05 -15.28
N ASN A 43 -51.83 55.95 -15.50
CA ASN A 43 -52.75 55.83 -16.64
C ASN A 43 -53.90 56.84 -16.59
N LYS A 44 -54.38 57.19 -15.39
CA LYS A 44 -55.48 58.14 -15.18
C LYS A 44 -55.40 58.88 -13.84
N ILE A 45 -56.18 59.95 -13.75
CA ILE A 45 -56.66 60.57 -12.51
C ILE A 45 -58.18 60.48 -12.46
N SER A 46 -58.78 60.84 -11.32
CA SER A 46 -60.24 60.81 -11.13
C SER A 46 -61.00 61.69 -12.11
N SER A 47 -60.40 62.81 -12.56
CA SER A 47 -60.98 63.75 -13.52
C SER A 47 -60.68 63.41 -14.99
N SER A 48 -59.97 62.32 -15.28
CA SER A 48 -59.67 61.89 -16.65
C SER A 48 -60.96 61.47 -17.37
N ILE A 49 -61.29 62.13 -18.48
CA ILE A 49 -62.42 61.70 -19.33
C ILE A 49 -62.08 60.41 -20.11
N SER A 50 -63.10 59.66 -20.50
CA SER A 50 -62.97 58.33 -21.10
C SER A 50 -62.19 58.33 -22.42
N THR A 51 -62.31 59.37 -23.23
CA THR A 51 -61.71 59.48 -24.57
C THR A 51 -60.22 59.80 -24.57
N TRP A 52 -59.65 60.24 -23.45
CA TRP A 52 -58.21 60.52 -23.38
C TRP A 52 -57.41 59.22 -23.48
N GLY A 53 -56.26 59.29 -24.17
CA GLY A 53 -55.28 58.21 -24.13
C GLY A 53 -54.90 57.86 -22.69
N LYS A 54 -54.49 56.61 -22.46
CA LYS A 54 -54.16 56.10 -21.13
C LYS A 54 -52.67 55.76 -21.01
N ASN A 55 -51.83 56.34 -21.87
CA ASN A 55 -50.40 56.07 -21.92
C ASN A 55 -49.64 56.86 -20.84
N ILE A 56 -48.43 56.40 -20.55
CA ILE A 56 -47.46 57.07 -19.68
C ILE A 56 -46.20 57.35 -20.51
N ASP A 57 -45.81 58.61 -20.69
CA ASP A 57 -44.62 58.99 -21.45
C ASP A 57 -43.70 59.88 -20.61
N ILE A 58 -42.55 59.33 -20.20
CA ILE A 58 -41.59 59.98 -19.30
C ILE A 58 -40.23 60.11 -19.99
N THR A 59 -39.60 61.28 -19.84
CA THR A 59 -38.21 61.52 -20.25
C THR A 59 -37.47 62.28 -19.16
N ASN A 60 -36.36 61.72 -18.68
CA ASN A 60 -35.43 62.35 -17.76
C ASN A 60 -34.06 62.54 -18.42
N ASN A 61 -33.71 63.79 -18.69
CA ASN A 61 -32.38 64.22 -19.11
C ASN A 61 -31.68 65.09 -18.05
N GLY A 62 -32.41 65.54 -17.03
CA GLY A 62 -31.92 66.39 -15.96
C GLY A 62 -31.54 65.64 -14.69
N LYS A 63 -31.42 66.37 -13.59
CA LYS A 63 -31.00 65.87 -12.29
C LYS A 63 -32.20 65.66 -11.36
N ILE A 64 -32.26 64.48 -10.74
CA ILE A 64 -33.19 64.17 -9.65
C ILE A 64 -32.35 63.81 -8.44
N THR A 65 -32.45 64.57 -7.35
CA THR A 65 -31.62 64.39 -6.14
C THR A 65 -32.50 64.19 -4.92
N GLY A 66 -32.22 63.17 -4.10
CA GLY A 66 -32.83 63.08 -2.78
C GLY A 66 -32.07 63.95 -1.78
N LEU A 67 -32.80 64.69 -0.94
CA LEU A 67 -32.21 65.52 0.11
C LEU A 67 -31.57 64.63 1.19
N SER A 68 -30.47 65.09 1.78
CA SER A 68 -29.73 64.32 2.79
C SER A 68 -30.62 63.87 3.96
N GLY A 69 -30.44 62.62 4.40
CA GLY A 69 -31.15 62.05 5.56
C GLY A 69 -32.60 61.66 5.32
N LYS A 70 -33.15 61.87 4.12
CA LYS A 70 -34.51 61.45 3.75
C LYS A 70 -34.52 59.98 3.31
N LYS A 71 -35.63 59.27 3.51
CA LYS A 71 -35.78 57.83 3.17
C LYS A 71 -36.98 57.57 2.26
N GLY A 72 -36.98 56.42 1.59
CA GLY A 72 -38.15 55.94 0.85
C GLY A 72 -38.47 56.70 -0.44
N VAL A 73 -37.47 57.34 -1.06
CA VAL A 73 -37.71 58.22 -2.22
C VAL A 73 -37.66 57.44 -3.54
N PHE A 74 -38.42 57.92 -4.53
CA PHE A 74 -38.47 57.36 -5.88
C PHE A 74 -37.95 58.37 -6.89
N GLY A 75 -36.96 58.02 -7.72
CA GLY A 75 -36.54 58.90 -8.82
C GLY A 75 -37.63 58.99 -9.89
N ILE A 76 -38.03 57.84 -10.43
CA ILE A 76 -39.16 57.72 -11.38
C ILE A 76 -40.10 56.62 -10.87
N TYR A 77 -41.41 56.87 -10.92
CA TYR A 77 -42.46 55.92 -10.60
C TYR A 77 -43.47 55.83 -11.75
N ALA A 78 -43.58 54.65 -12.38
CA ALA A 78 -44.45 54.44 -13.55
C ALA A 78 -45.05 53.03 -13.58
N VAL A 79 -46.31 52.90 -13.18
CA VAL A 79 -47.04 51.62 -13.18
C VAL A 79 -48.13 51.67 -14.24
N ASN A 80 -48.00 50.84 -15.27
CA ASN A 80 -48.96 50.73 -16.35
C ASN A 80 -49.99 49.63 -16.07
N ASP A 81 -51.23 50.03 -15.82
CA ASP A 81 -52.37 49.16 -15.60
C ASP A 81 -53.00 48.72 -16.93
N ILE A 82 -52.33 47.78 -17.59
CA ILE A 82 -52.82 47.19 -18.84
C ILE A 82 -54.04 46.28 -18.65
N ALA A 83 -54.35 45.87 -17.42
CA ALA A 83 -55.51 45.05 -17.11
C ALA A 83 -56.80 45.89 -17.20
N THR A 84 -56.77 47.09 -16.63
CA THR A 84 -57.89 48.05 -16.74
C THR A 84 -57.88 48.79 -18.07
N TYR A 85 -56.70 49.12 -18.61
CA TYR A 85 -56.52 49.91 -19.83
C TYR A 85 -55.81 49.11 -20.91
N ALA A 86 -56.55 48.18 -21.53
CA ALA A 86 -56.02 47.37 -22.63
C ALA A 86 -55.43 48.26 -23.75
N GLY A 87 -54.18 47.99 -24.13
CA GLY A 87 -53.45 48.75 -25.15
C GLY A 87 -52.71 50.00 -24.64
N ALA A 88 -52.85 50.38 -23.37
CA ALA A 88 -52.05 51.46 -22.80
C ALA A 88 -50.56 51.13 -22.81
N THR A 89 -49.74 52.10 -23.21
CA THR A 89 -48.27 51.98 -23.21
C THR A 89 -47.63 52.81 -22.10
N SER A 90 -46.46 52.40 -21.63
CA SER A 90 -45.64 53.18 -20.70
C SER A 90 -44.20 53.24 -21.20
N ASN A 91 -43.78 54.38 -21.75
CA ASN A 91 -42.46 54.59 -22.32
C ASN A 91 -41.65 55.54 -21.43
N ILE A 92 -40.49 55.07 -20.96
CA ILE A 92 -39.60 55.80 -20.07
C ILE A 92 -38.23 55.94 -20.75
N VAL A 93 -37.71 57.15 -20.81
CA VAL A 93 -36.35 57.43 -21.30
C VAL A 93 -35.56 58.09 -20.18
N HIS A 94 -34.54 57.41 -19.65
CA HIS A 94 -33.51 58.00 -18.77
C HIS A 94 -32.27 58.28 -19.62
N GLY A 95 -32.23 59.45 -20.24
CA GLY A 95 -31.25 59.77 -21.28
C GLY A 95 -29.82 59.92 -20.76
N ALA A 96 -28.87 60.08 -21.69
CA ALA A 96 -27.44 60.07 -21.37
C ALA A 96 -26.98 61.14 -20.37
N THR A 97 -27.65 62.30 -20.35
CA THR A 97 -27.38 63.37 -19.37
C THR A 97 -28.20 63.22 -18.09
N GLY A 98 -29.20 62.33 -18.09
CA GLY A 98 -30.05 62.07 -16.95
C GLY A 98 -29.23 61.58 -15.75
N ASN A 99 -29.51 62.15 -14.58
CA ASN A 99 -28.83 61.76 -13.34
C ASN A 99 -29.85 61.63 -12.21
N ILE A 100 -30.05 60.40 -11.72
CA ILE A 100 -30.82 60.12 -10.51
C ILE A 100 -29.84 59.85 -9.37
N ASN A 101 -29.67 60.82 -8.47
CA ASN A 101 -28.76 60.72 -7.34
C ASN A 101 -29.52 60.65 -6.00
N LEU A 102 -29.68 59.42 -5.51
CA LEU A 102 -30.30 59.07 -4.23
C LEU A 102 -29.25 58.46 -3.28
N SER A 103 -27.97 58.76 -3.48
CA SER A 103 -26.85 58.20 -2.70
C SER A 103 -26.87 58.58 -1.22
N GLN A 104 -27.68 59.57 -0.82
CA GLN A 104 -27.84 60.00 0.57
C GLN A 104 -29.16 59.51 1.19
N ASN A 105 -29.89 58.62 0.51
CA ASN A 105 -31.25 58.23 0.86
C ASN A 105 -31.41 56.71 0.97
N GLU A 106 -31.67 56.21 2.18
CA GLU A 106 -31.91 54.79 2.42
C GLU A 106 -33.32 54.36 1.95
N ASP A 107 -33.52 53.05 1.80
CA ASP A 107 -34.80 52.41 1.47
C ASP A 107 -35.47 52.99 0.19
N SER A 108 -34.66 53.43 -0.77
CA SER A 108 -35.09 54.24 -1.91
C SER A 108 -35.02 53.47 -3.23
N ILE A 109 -35.74 53.93 -4.26
CA ILE A 109 -35.75 53.32 -5.58
C ILE A 109 -35.41 54.35 -6.67
N GLY A 110 -34.39 54.08 -7.50
CA GLY A 110 -34.03 54.96 -8.61
C GLY A 110 -35.17 55.04 -9.63
N ILE A 111 -35.53 53.91 -10.21
CA ILE A 111 -36.67 53.78 -11.14
C ILE A 111 -37.53 52.61 -10.70
N TYR A 112 -38.81 52.85 -10.45
CA TYR A 112 -39.83 51.83 -10.21
C TYR A 112 -40.79 51.78 -11.40
N MET A 113 -40.92 50.61 -12.03
CA MET A 113 -41.82 50.45 -13.18
C MET A 113 -42.51 49.09 -13.28
N ALA A 114 -43.69 49.08 -13.89
CA ALA A 114 -44.40 47.84 -14.24
C ALA A 114 -45.10 47.93 -15.61
N ASN A 115 -45.07 46.84 -16.38
CA ASN A 115 -45.69 46.72 -17.71
C ASN A 115 -45.30 47.85 -18.69
N GLY A 116 -44.03 48.26 -18.69
CA GLY A 116 -43.53 49.37 -19.49
C GLY A 116 -42.26 49.06 -20.29
N THR A 117 -41.82 50.04 -21.07
CA THR A 117 -40.56 50.03 -21.83
C THR A 117 -39.64 51.13 -21.30
N LEU A 118 -38.42 50.77 -20.90
CA LEU A 118 -37.38 51.69 -20.44
C LEU A 118 -36.16 51.65 -21.36
N THR A 119 -35.69 52.82 -21.79
CA THR A 119 -34.37 53.03 -22.38
C THR A 119 -33.55 53.91 -21.44
N SER A 120 -32.43 53.39 -20.93
CA SER A 120 -31.58 54.07 -19.95
C SER A 120 -30.13 54.18 -20.42
N SER A 121 -29.58 55.39 -20.40
CA SER A 121 -28.16 55.69 -20.61
C SER A 121 -27.57 56.63 -19.55
N GLY A 122 -28.41 57.13 -18.63
CA GLY A 122 -28.02 58.05 -17.57
C GLY A 122 -27.55 57.35 -16.29
N ASN A 123 -27.01 58.13 -15.35
CA ASN A 123 -26.52 57.61 -14.07
C ASN A 123 -27.67 57.38 -13.07
N ILE A 124 -27.52 56.35 -12.24
CA ILE A 124 -28.40 56.07 -11.10
C ILE A 124 -27.52 55.76 -9.90
N SER A 125 -27.68 56.48 -8.79
CA SER A 125 -26.96 56.21 -7.55
C SER A 125 -27.97 56.06 -6.41
N VAL A 126 -27.88 54.97 -5.65
CA VAL A 126 -28.75 54.71 -4.50
C VAL A 126 -27.94 54.29 -3.28
N ASN A 127 -28.44 54.62 -2.08
CA ASN A 127 -27.78 54.30 -0.81
C ASN A 127 -28.10 52.86 -0.34
N ASN A 128 -28.02 52.61 0.96
CA ASN A 128 -28.27 51.33 1.60
C ASN A 128 -29.74 50.90 1.47
N LYS A 129 -29.97 49.57 1.45
CA LYS A 129 -31.30 48.92 1.39
C LYS A 129 -32.18 49.40 0.24
N SER A 130 -31.54 49.82 -0.84
CA SER A 130 -32.18 50.52 -1.95
C SER A 130 -32.10 49.72 -3.24
N VAL A 131 -32.88 50.12 -4.24
CA VAL A 131 -32.90 49.47 -5.56
C VAL A 131 -32.62 50.50 -6.66
N GLY A 132 -31.64 50.24 -7.52
CA GLY A 132 -31.36 51.12 -8.67
C GLY A 132 -32.53 51.14 -9.66
N LEU A 133 -32.89 49.97 -10.18
CA LEU A 133 -34.06 49.74 -11.03
C LEU A 133 -34.89 48.58 -10.48
N ASP A 134 -36.16 48.82 -10.16
CA ASP A 134 -37.16 47.80 -9.84
C ASP A 134 -38.18 47.75 -10.98
N ALA A 135 -38.10 46.71 -11.81
CA ALA A 135 -38.95 46.52 -12.97
C ALA A 135 -39.76 45.24 -12.84
N THR A 136 -41.06 45.32 -13.14
CA THR A 136 -41.97 44.16 -13.19
C THR A 136 -42.55 43.99 -14.59
N THR A 137 -42.45 42.78 -15.17
CA THR A 137 -43.06 42.44 -16.47
C THR A 137 -42.83 43.50 -17.56
N SER A 138 -41.58 43.90 -17.77
CA SER A 138 -41.23 45.09 -18.58
C SER A 138 -40.18 44.81 -19.66
N ASN A 139 -39.94 45.76 -20.56
CA ASN A 139 -38.82 45.73 -21.49
C ASN A 139 -37.81 46.81 -21.11
N VAL A 140 -36.58 46.43 -20.81
CA VAL A 140 -35.52 47.32 -20.33
C VAL A 140 -34.34 47.24 -21.27
N THR A 141 -33.84 48.40 -21.71
CA THR A 141 -32.58 48.53 -22.45
C THR A 141 -31.68 49.51 -21.72
N VAL A 142 -30.51 49.05 -21.28
CA VAL A 142 -29.46 49.88 -20.67
C VAL A 142 -28.30 49.98 -21.66
N SER A 143 -27.97 51.20 -22.08
CA SER A 143 -26.94 51.47 -23.10
C SER A 143 -25.80 52.37 -22.60
N GLY A 144 -25.78 52.71 -21.32
CA GLY A 144 -24.73 53.53 -20.72
C GLY A 144 -25.02 53.88 -19.26
N GLY A 145 -24.23 54.82 -18.73
CA GLY A 145 -24.36 55.30 -17.36
C GLY A 145 -23.66 54.39 -16.33
N THR A 146 -23.57 54.91 -15.11
CA THR A 146 -23.09 54.19 -13.93
C THR A 146 -24.22 54.01 -12.93
N HIS A 147 -24.46 52.75 -12.55
CA HIS A 147 -25.44 52.33 -11.56
C HIS A 147 -24.71 52.04 -10.24
N THR A 148 -24.70 53.01 -9.33
CA THR A 148 -24.03 52.91 -8.03
C THR A 148 -25.01 52.42 -6.96
N VAL A 149 -24.66 51.39 -6.21
CA VAL A 149 -25.49 50.82 -5.13
C VAL A 149 -24.72 50.67 -3.82
N GLY A 150 -25.35 51.10 -2.71
CA GLY A 150 -24.84 50.98 -1.34
C GLY A 150 -24.95 49.58 -0.74
N LYS A 151 -25.01 49.49 0.59
CA LYS A 151 -25.08 48.24 1.38
C LYS A 151 -26.45 47.57 1.33
N GLU A 152 -26.50 46.24 1.27
CA GLU A 152 -27.75 45.47 1.25
C GLU A 152 -28.71 45.95 0.13
N SER A 153 -28.16 46.40 -0.99
CA SER A 153 -28.89 47.04 -2.09
C SER A 153 -28.85 46.20 -3.36
N VAL A 154 -29.79 46.48 -4.27
CA VAL A 154 -29.91 45.77 -5.56
C VAL A 154 -29.71 46.73 -6.72
N GLY A 155 -28.84 46.40 -7.68
CA GLY A 155 -28.68 47.16 -8.92
C GLY A 155 -29.95 47.10 -9.77
N PHE A 156 -30.28 45.89 -10.21
CA PHE A 156 -31.43 45.61 -11.06
C PHE A 156 -32.29 44.52 -10.43
N LYS A 157 -33.49 44.86 -9.97
CA LYS A 157 -34.52 43.92 -9.53
C LYS A 157 -35.51 43.70 -10.66
N LEU A 158 -35.52 42.48 -11.18
CA LEU A 158 -36.25 42.07 -12.38
C LEU A 158 -37.30 41.03 -11.99
N LYS A 159 -38.54 41.47 -11.87
CA LYS A 159 -39.65 40.67 -11.36
C LYS A 159 -40.60 40.20 -12.47
N ASN A 160 -40.98 38.93 -12.43
CA ASN A 160 -41.96 38.30 -13.32
C ASN A 160 -41.67 38.51 -14.82
N PHE A 161 -40.39 38.48 -15.22
CA PHE A 161 -40.04 38.55 -16.64
C PHE A 161 -40.32 37.20 -17.29
N ALA A 162 -41.30 37.16 -18.19
CA ALA A 162 -41.53 36.01 -19.07
C ALA A 162 -40.60 36.07 -20.29
N ALA A 163 -40.63 35.03 -21.14
CA ALA A 163 -39.81 34.96 -22.34
C ALA A 163 -40.01 36.13 -23.33
N ALA A 164 -41.18 36.78 -23.31
CA ALA A 164 -41.49 37.95 -24.15
C ALA A 164 -40.89 39.27 -23.62
N ASN A 165 -40.57 39.32 -22.32
CA ASN A 165 -40.01 40.49 -21.65
C ASN A 165 -38.48 40.45 -21.74
N LYS A 166 -37.84 41.62 -21.89
CA LYS A 166 -36.39 41.70 -22.13
C LYS A 166 -35.69 42.58 -21.11
N PHE A 167 -34.49 42.17 -20.70
CA PHE A 167 -33.49 43.05 -20.10
C PHE A 167 -32.23 43.01 -20.96
N LEU A 168 -31.92 44.14 -21.62
CA LEU A 168 -30.81 44.29 -22.53
C LEU A 168 -29.79 45.27 -21.95
N GLY A 169 -28.88 44.78 -21.12
CA GLY A 169 -27.73 45.52 -20.64
C GLY A 169 -26.61 45.54 -21.68
N ASN A 170 -26.64 46.49 -22.62
CA ASN A 170 -25.70 46.58 -23.73
C ASN A 170 -24.32 47.13 -23.34
N SER A 171 -24.30 48.14 -22.47
CA SER A 171 -23.08 48.84 -22.02
C SER A 171 -23.39 49.69 -20.77
N GLY A 172 -22.34 50.09 -20.05
CA GLY A 172 -22.45 50.84 -18.80
C GLY A 172 -21.70 50.16 -17.65
N ASN A 173 -21.85 50.70 -16.44
CA ASN A 173 -21.18 50.20 -15.24
C ASN A 173 -22.17 49.93 -14.11
N ILE A 174 -21.93 48.86 -13.35
CA ILE A 174 -22.47 48.63 -12.01
C ILE A 174 -21.34 48.90 -11.02
N SER A 175 -21.57 49.77 -10.05
CA SER A 175 -20.60 50.11 -9.00
C SER A 175 -21.19 49.77 -7.64
N ILE A 176 -20.70 48.69 -7.03
CA ILE A 176 -21.12 48.28 -5.69
C ILE A 176 -20.14 48.90 -4.69
N THR A 177 -20.64 49.72 -3.78
CA THR A 177 -19.79 50.46 -2.84
C THR A 177 -19.67 49.79 -1.47
N ASP A 178 -20.56 48.84 -1.16
CA ASP A 178 -20.62 48.20 0.16
C ASP A 178 -21.11 46.73 0.10
N GLU A 179 -21.04 46.02 1.22
CA GLU A 179 -21.28 44.58 1.36
C GLU A 179 -22.76 44.15 1.19
N LYS A 180 -22.96 42.84 0.99
CA LYS A 180 -24.26 42.15 0.88
C LYS A 180 -25.17 42.64 -0.25
N SER A 181 -24.61 43.35 -1.22
CA SER A 181 -25.35 43.88 -2.36
C SER A 181 -25.36 42.93 -3.53
N VAL A 182 -26.40 43.08 -4.36
CA VAL A 182 -26.68 42.19 -5.50
C VAL A 182 -26.71 43.01 -6.78
N ALA A 183 -25.97 42.61 -7.81
CA ALA A 183 -26.01 43.33 -9.08
C ALA A 183 -27.35 43.11 -9.81
N TYR A 184 -27.78 41.84 -9.91
CA TYR A 184 -29.07 41.46 -10.50
C TYR A 184 -29.87 40.54 -9.56
N LEU A 185 -31.10 40.92 -9.22
CA LEU A 185 -32.07 40.06 -8.53
C LEU A 185 -33.16 39.64 -9.52
N LEU A 186 -33.28 38.34 -9.77
CA LEU A 186 -34.28 37.72 -10.61
C LEU A 186 -35.35 37.10 -9.71
N ASP A 187 -36.57 37.61 -9.80
CA ASP A 187 -37.69 37.22 -8.94
C ASP A 187 -38.86 36.73 -9.81
N GLY A 188 -39.08 35.40 -9.86
CA GLY A 188 -40.06 34.80 -10.76
C GLY A 188 -39.78 35.04 -12.25
N SER A 189 -38.51 35.19 -12.61
CA SER A 189 -38.08 35.65 -13.94
C SER A 189 -37.36 34.56 -14.73
N ASN A 190 -37.64 34.49 -16.04
CA ASN A 190 -37.10 33.51 -16.97
C ASN A 190 -36.26 34.18 -18.05
N PHE A 191 -34.94 33.97 -17.99
CA PHE A 191 -33.97 34.63 -18.84
C PHE A 191 -33.08 33.64 -19.58
N THR A 192 -32.82 33.96 -20.85
CA THR A 192 -31.84 33.27 -21.70
C THR A 192 -30.93 34.31 -22.33
N SER A 193 -29.62 34.15 -22.11
CA SER A 193 -28.59 35.00 -22.70
C SER A 193 -28.77 35.13 -24.21
N ASN A 194 -28.59 36.34 -24.73
CA ASN A 194 -28.71 36.71 -26.16
C ASN A 194 -30.11 36.57 -26.78
N ILE A 195 -31.13 36.17 -26.02
CA ILE A 195 -32.53 36.15 -26.48
C ILE A 195 -33.31 37.29 -25.81
N ASN A 196 -33.46 37.20 -24.50
CA ASN A 196 -34.19 38.17 -23.69
C ASN A 196 -33.37 38.70 -22.50
N PHE A 197 -32.13 38.24 -22.35
CA PHE A 197 -31.18 38.72 -21.37
C PHE A 197 -29.84 39.06 -22.02
N LYS A 198 -29.31 40.24 -21.72
CA LYS A 198 -27.94 40.63 -22.10
C LYS A 198 -27.26 41.31 -20.92
N ASP A 199 -26.05 40.87 -20.64
CA ASP A 199 -25.28 41.28 -19.46
C ASP A 199 -23.88 41.75 -19.88
N ASN A 200 -23.80 42.92 -20.52
CA ASN A 200 -22.53 43.51 -20.98
C ASN A 200 -22.10 44.71 -20.12
N LEU A 201 -22.72 44.89 -18.96
CA LEU A 201 -22.30 45.93 -18.02
C LEU A 201 -21.00 45.47 -17.33
N ALA A 202 -20.04 46.39 -17.24
CA ALA A 202 -18.88 46.21 -16.38
C ALA A 202 -19.31 46.30 -14.92
N LEU A 203 -18.72 45.49 -14.04
CA LEU A 203 -18.97 45.58 -12.60
C LEU A 203 -17.67 45.94 -11.87
N THR A 204 -17.77 46.90 -10.97
CA THR A 204 -16.70 47.33 -10.07
C THR A 204 -17.22 47.25 -8.63
N SER A 205 -16.39 46.73 -7.73
CA SER A 205 -16.68 46.71 -6.30
C SER A 205 -15.38 46.72 -5.52
N ALA A 206 -15.39 47.37 -4.35
CA ALA A 206 -14.31 47.30 -3.35
C ALA A 206 -14.64 46.32 -2.20
N LYS A 207 -15.82 45.69 -2.22
CA LYS A 207 -16.34 44.79 -1.18
C LYS A 207 -16.88 43.51 -1.81
N ALA A 208 -17.06 42.47 -0.99
CA ALA A 208 -17.72 41.23 -1.41
C ALA A 208 -19.16 41.50 -1.88
N TYR A 209 -19.59 40.82 -2.94
CA TYR A 209 -20.92 41.00 -3.54
C TYR A 209 -21.49 39.69 -4.08
N THR A 210 -22.80 39.70 -4.37
CA THR A 210 -23.45 38.67 -5.18
C THR A 210 -23.71 39.20 -6.58
N TYR A 211 -23.19 38.53 -7.61
CA TYR A 211 -23.36 39.01 -8.99
C TYR A 211 -24.82 38.84 -9.46
N MET A 212 -25.40 37.65 -9.27
CA MET A 212 -26.81 37.39 -9.55
C MET A 212 -27.47 36.64 -8.41
N SER A 213 -28.71 37.01 -8.08
CA SER A 213 -29.56 36.25 -7.15
C SER A 213 -30.86 35.84 -7.84
N LEU A 214 -31.27 34.57 -7.69
CA LEU A 214 -32.48 34.00 -8.29
C LEU A 214 -33.40 33.46 -7.20
N ILE A 215 -34.67 33.85 -7.24
CA ILE A 215 -35.70 33.39 -6.31
C ILE A 215 -37.03 33.11 -7.03
N ASN A 216 -37.96 32.46 -6.32
CA ASN A 216 -39.35 32.29 -6.71
C ASN A 216 -39.55 31.61 -8.08
N ASN A 217 -38.88 30.48 -8.30
CA ASN A 217 -38.94 29.69 -9.54
C ASN A 217 -38.38 30.44 -10.76
N SER A 218 -37.35 31.27 -10.56
CA SER A 218 -36.64 31.89 -11.67
C SER A 218 -35.85 30.86 -12.48
N THR A 219 -35.68 31.09 -13.77
CA THR A 219 -34.81 30.30 -14.65
C THR A 219 -33.79 31.19 -15.33
N LEU A 220 -32.52 30.81 -15.27
CA LEU A 220 -31.45 31.49 -16.00
C LEU A 220 -30.67 30.50 -16.88
N ASN A 221 -30.75 30.69 -18.20
CA ASN A 221 -29.90 30.04 -19.19
C ASN A 221 -28.78 31.02 -19.57
N TYR A 222 -27.63 30.91 -18.91
CA TYR A 222 -26.57 31.90 -18.97
C TYR A 222 -25.50 31.52 -19.99
N THR A 223 -25.02 32.52 -20.72
CA THR A 223 -23.80 32.47 -21.56
C THR A 223 -23.15 33.83 -21.51
N ASN A 224 -21.96 33.91 -20.91
CA ASN A 224 -21.10 35.10 -20.92
C ASN A 224 -19.70 34.80 -20.35
N THR A 225 -18.78 35.74 -20.50
CA THR A 225 -17.48 35.74 -19.80
C THR A 225 -17.49 36.77 -18.67
N LYS A 226 -17.18 36.33 -17.45
CA LYS A 226 -17.12 37.19 -16.25
C LYS A 226 -15.91 36.89 -15.38
N THR A 227 -15.32 37.94 -14.83
CA THR A 227 -14.31 37.85 -13.77
C THR A 227 -14.94 38.32 -12.47
N ILE A 228 -14.88 37.49 -11.43
CA ILE A 228 -15.37 37.86 -10.10
C ILE A 228 -14.23 38.49 -9.32
N ALA A 229 -14.41 39.76 -8.97
CA ALA A 229 -13.46 40.54 -8.21
C ALA A 229 -13.83 40.52 -6.71
N ASN A 230 -12.84 40.54 -5.83
CA ASN A 230 -12.96 40.52 -4.36
C ASN A 230 -13.23 39.15 -3.73
N ASP A 231 -12.54 38.89 -2.64
CA ASP A 231 -12.74 37.75 -1.75
C ASP A 231 -14.20 37.64 -1.28
N ASP A 232 -14.62 36.44 -0.90
CA ASP A 232 -15.95 36.13 -0.34
C ASP A 232 -17.15 36.41 -1.28
N SER A 233 -16.91 36.75 -2.55
CA SER A 233 -17.96 37.04 -3.52
C SER A 233 -18.62 35.78 -4.08
N ILE A 234 -19.89 35.92 -4.47
CA ILE A 234 -20.71 34.85 -5.06
C ILE A 234 -21.09 35.26 -6.49
N PHE A 235 -20.87 34.38 -7.47
CA PHE A 235 -21.35 34.65 -8.83
C PHE A 235 -22.87 34.44 -8.92
N ILE A 236 -23.41 33.28 -8.56
CA ILE A 236 -24.86 33.07 -8.52
C ILE A 236 -25.30 32.56 -7.15
N ASN A 237 -26.29 33.23 -6.55
CA ASN A 237 -27.03 32.75 -5.38
C ASN A 237 -28.46 32.38 -5.80
N THR A 238 -28.88 31.13 -5.66
CA THR A 238 -30.17 30.67 -6.17
C THR A 238 -30.98 29.92 -5.12
N ASN A 239 -32.27 30.25 -4.97
CA ASN A 239 -33.21 29.56 -4.09
C ASN A 239 -34.49 29.17 -4.87
N ASN A 240 -34.86 27.89 -4.80
CA ASN A 240 -36.05 27.34 -5.45
C ASN A 240 -36.18 27.80 -6.92
N SER A 241 -35.12 27.61 -7.70
CA SER A 241 -34.93 28.16 -9.04
C SER A 241 -34.02 27.26 -9.90
N THR A 242 -33.87 27.56 -11.19
CA THR A 242 -33.03 26.78 -12.13
C THR A 242 -31.92 27.64 -12.73
N VAL A 243 -30.69 27.14 -12.69
CA VAL A 243 -29.51 27.78 -13.28
C VAL A 243 -28.87 26.83 -14.29
N ASN A 244 -28.74 27.26 -15.54
CA ASN A 244 -28.05 26.53 -16.59
C ASN A 244 -26.91 27.39 -17.11
N LEU A 245 -25.67 27.07 -16.73
CA LEU A 245 -24.47 27.67 -17.31
C LEU A 245 -24.18 26.95 -18.62
N LEU A 246 -24.61 27.53 -19.74
CA LEU A 246 -24.49 26.92 -21.06
C LEU A 246 -23.03 26.92 -21.53
N THR A 247 -22.75 26.10 -22.56
CA THR A 247 -21.48 26.15 -23.30
C THR A 247 -21.18 27.58 -23.74
N GLY A 248 -19.93 28.01 -23.55
CA GLY A 248 -19.50 29.40 -23.77
C GLY A 248 -19.56 30.29 -22.52
N THR A 249 -20.19 29.84 -21.44
CA THR A 249 -20.03 30.50 -20.13
C THR A 249 -18.62 30.32 -19.62
N THR A 250 -17.97 31.42 -19.23
CA THR A 250 -16.65 31.41 -18.59
C THR A 250 -16.68 32.32 -17.37
N VAL A 251 -16.41 31.78 -16.18
CA VAL A 251 -16.31 32.55 -14.94
C VAL A 251 -14.93 32.33 -14.33
N THR A 252 -14.20 33.40 -14.06
CA THR A 252 -12.83 33.32 -13.52
C THR A 252 -12.67 34.13 -12.24
N SER A 253 -11.84 33.65 -11.33
CA SER A 253 -11.34 34.43 -10.19
C SER A 253 -10.09 33.82 -9.57
N THR A 254 -9.18 34.67 -9.09
CA THR A 254 -8.02 34.28 -8.27
C THR A 254 -8.19 34.70 -6.80
N ASN A 255 -9.33 35.30 -6.45
CA ASN A 255 -9.65 35.75 -5.10
C ASN A 255 -10.08 34.56 -4.22
N LYS A 256 -9.98 34.72 -2.91
CA LYS A 256 -10.25 33.68 -1.92
C LYS A 256 -11.75 33.53 -1.65
N LYS A 257 -12.15 32.32 -1.26
CA LYS A 257 -13.52 32.00 -0.82
C LYS A 257 -14.61 32.38 -1.82
N ILE A 258 -14.31 32.30 -3.12
CA ILE A 258 -15.29 32.58 -4.16
C ILE A 258 -16.24 31.39 -4.29
N THR A 259 -17.54 31.67 -4.40
CA THR A 259 -18.53 30.63 -4.75
C THR A 259 -19.06 30.88 -6.16
N GLY A 260 -18.86 29.94 -7.07
CA GLY A 260 -19.40 30.03 -8.43
C GLY A 260 -20.92 30.00 -8.42
N VAL A 261 -21.52 28.94 -7.87
CA VAL A 261 -22.96 28.87 -7.65
C VAL A 261 -23.26 28.40 -6.24
N TYR A 262 -23.93 29.23 -5.46
CA TYR A 262 -24.57 28.85 -4.19
C TYR A 262 -26.04 28.53 -4.46
N SER A 263 -26.48 27.35 -4.10
CA SER A 263 -27.80 26.82 -4.47
C SER A 263 -28.54 26.25 -3.26
N GLU A 264 -29.80 26.59 -3.10
CA GLU A 264 -30.72 25.99 -2.13
C GLU A 264 -32.02 25.58 -2.82
N LYS A 265 -32.41 24.30 -2.72
CA LYS A 265 -33.65 23.78 -3.35
C LYS A 265 -33.74 24.05 -4.86
N SER A 266 -32.58 24.13 -5.51
CA SER A 266 -32.45 24.57 -6.89
C SER A 266 -31.76 23.51 -7.75
N ASN A 267 -32.01 23.59 -9.06
CA ASN A 267 -31.35 22.77 -10.07
C ASN A 267 -30.25 23.58 -10.75
N VAL A 268 -29.03 23.03 -10.78
CA VAL A 268 -27.86 23.68 -11.38
C VAL A 268 -27.25 22.75 -12.42
N THR A 269 -27.09 23.23 -13.65
CA THR A 269 -26.30 22.55 -14.68
C THR A 269 -25.12 23.43 -15.11
N ASN A 270 -23.93 22.83 -15.21
CA ASN A 270 -22.74 23.47 -15.75
C ASN A 270 -22.27 22.77 -17.02
N ALA A 271 -22.40 23.43 -18.17
CA ALA A 271 -21.79 23.07 -19.45
C ALA A 271 -20.66 24.04 -19.86
N GLY A 272 -20.41 25.08 -19.06
CA GLY A 272 -19.36 26.08 -19.25
C GLY A 272 -18.11 25.83 -18.40
N THR A 273 -17.30 26.88 -18.20
CA THR A 273 -16.04 26.84 -17.45
C THR A 273 -16.11 27.73 -16.20
N LEU A 274 -15.84 27.14 -15.04
CA LEU A 274 -15.63 27.83 -13.76
C LEU A 274 -14.17 27.66 -13.33
N THR A 275 -13.37 28.73 -13.31
CA THR A 275 -11.96 28.72 -12.90
C THR A 275 -11.76 29.63 -11.69
N LEU A 276 -11.86 29.05 -10.48
CA LEU A 276 -11.88 29.76 -9.20
C LEU A 276 -10.67 29.33 -8.36
N THR A 277 -9.49 29.87 -8.68
CA THR A 277 -8.20 29.35 -8.20
C THR A 277 -7.70 29.95 -6.90
N GLY A 278 -8.39 30.93 -6.32
CA GLY A 278 -8.02 31.42 -4.99
C GLY A 278 -8.44 30.45 -3.88
N ASP A 279 -7.71 30.50 -2.77
CA ASP A 279 -7.86 29.55 -1.66
C ASP A 279 -9.31 29.46 -1.15
N ASN A 280 -9.73 28.27 -0.72
CA ASN A 280 -11.05 28.01 -0.12
C ASN A 280 -12.24 28.31 -1.05
N SER A 281 -12.02 28.43 -2.36
CA SER A 281 -13.10 28.67 -3.33
C SER A 281 -13.90 27.40 -3.62
N SER A 282 -15.20 27.57 -3.89
CA SER A 282 -16.13 26.50 -4.27
C SER A 282 -16.67 26.72 -5.67
N GLY A 283 -16.59 25.71 -6.54
CA GLY A 283 -17.21 25.73 -7.86
C GLY A 283 -18.72 25.83 -7.74
N ILE A 284 -19.34 24.80 -7.18
CA ILE A 284 -20.77 24.75 -6.91
C ILE A 284 -21.01 24.24 -5.49
N TYR A 285 -21.79 24.96 -4.72
CA TYR A 285 -22.22 24.61 -3.36
C TYR A 285 -23.74 24.51 -3.35
N ALA A 286 -24.31 23.34 -3.01
CA ALA A 286 -25.74 23.09 -3.08
C ALA A 286 -26.32 22.45 -1.82
N LYS A 287 -27.46 22.99 -1.38
CA LYS A 287 -28.27 22.52 -0.26
C LYS A 287 -29.61 21.99 -0.79
N SER A 288 -29.87 20.71 -0.58
CA SER A 288 -31.14 20.04 -0.96
C SER A 288 -31.60 20.32 -2.40
N GLY A 289 -30.78 20.01 -3.41
CA GLY A 289 -31.09 20.22 -4.83
C GLY A 289 -30.30 19.28 -5.74
N SER A 290 -30.29 19.56 -7.05
CA SER A 290 -29.56 18.76 -8.04
C SER A 290 -28.49 19.58 -8.74
N VAL A 291 -27.27 19.05 -8.83
CA VAL A 291 -26.14 19.65 -9.53
C VAL A 291 -25.57 18.68 -10.56
N VAL A 292 -25.43 19.13 -11.80
CA VAL A 292 -24.79 18.36 -12.87
C VAL A 292 -23.70 19.17 -13.54
N ASN A 293 -22.44 18.72 -13.44
CA ASN A 293 -21.37 19.17 -14.33
C ASN A 293 -21.43 18.33 -15.62
N GLN A 294 -21.95 18.90 -16.71
CA GLN A 294 -22.15 18.23 -17.98
C GLN A 294 -20.83 17.81 -18.63
N ALA A 295 -20.88 16.97 -19.67
CA ALA A 295 -19.69 16.46 -20.35
C ALA A 295 -18.73 17.56 -20.87
N THR A 296 -19.26 18.73 -21.27
CA THR A 296 -18.46 19.89 -21.68
C THR A 296 -18.05 20.81 -20.52
N GLY A 297 -18.66 20.60 -19.35
CA GLY A 297 -18.49 21.42 -18.16
C GLY A 297 -17.10 21.23 -17.54
N LYS A 298 -16.49 22.35 -17.16
CA LYS A 298 -15.19 22.40 -16.50
C LYS A 298 -15.29 23.18 -15.20
N ILE A 299 -14.75 22.61 -14.14
CA ILE A 299 -14.59 23.27 -12.84
C ILE A 299 -13.12 23.16 -12.44
N THR A 300 -12.49 24.28 -12.08
CA THR A 300 -11.14 24.33 -11.54
C THR A 300 -11.14 25.12 -10.25
N VAL A 301 -10.65 24.52 -9.16
CA VAL A 301 -10.54 25.18 -7.85
C VAL A 301 -9.11 25.14 -7.32
N GLY A 302 -8.77 26.18 -6.55
CA GLY A 302 -7.45 26.37 -5.93
C GLY A 302 -7.18 25.46 -4.75
N LYS A 303 -6.32 25.91 -3.84
CA LYS A 303 -6.00 25.26 -2.57
C LYS A 303 -7.20 25.26 -1.61
N ASP A 304 -7.36 24.20 -0.83
CA ASP A 304 -8.41 24.01 0.20
C ASP A 304 -9.85 24.27 -0.32
N GLY A 305 -10.06 24.13 -1.62
CA GLY A 305 -11.31 24.42 -2.31
C GLY A 305 -12.18 23.18 -2.52
N SER A 306 -13.38 23.38 -3.09
CA SER A 306 -14.31 22.30 -3.43
C SER A 306 -14.84 22.45 -4.85
N GLY A 307 -14.71 21.43 -5.69
CA GLY A 307 -15.30 21.45 -7.03
C GLY A 307 -16.83 21.50 -6.96
N MET A 308 -17.42 20.47 -6.35
CA MET A 308 -18.86 20.37 -6.08
C MET A 308 -19.08 19.96 -4.62
N TYR A 309 -19.85 20.74 -3.88
CA TYR A 309 -20.25 20.43 -2.50
C TYR A 309 -21.77 20.30 -2.45
N VAL A 310 -22.27 19.16 -1.98
CA VAL A 310 -23.70 18.89 -1.84
C VAL A 310 -24.04 18.44 -0.42
N MET A 311 -25.12 18.96 0.14
CA MET A 311 -25.56 18.56 1.49
C MET A 311 -27.08 18.50 1.63
N ALA A 312 -27.54 17.62 2.53
CA ALA A 312 -28.91 17.61 2.96
C ALA A 312 -29.21 18.75 3.94
N THR A 313 -30.43 19.27 3.87
CA THR A 313 -30.98 20.22 4.83
C THR A 313 -32.45 19.90 5.12
N GLY A 314 -33.01 20.49 6.18
CA GLY A 314 -34.40 20.27 6.60
C GLY A 314 -34.58 19.13 7.61
N ILE A 315 -35.80 19.02 8.13
CA ILE A 315 -36.24 17.97 9.07
C ILE A 315 -37.57 17.40 8.54
N PRO A 316 -37.63 16.15 8.06
CA PRO A 316 -36.50 15.23 7.87
C PRO A 316 -35.49 15.75 6.81
N PRO A 317 -34.23 15.28 6.83
CA PRO A 317 -33.22 15.72 5.86
C PRO A 317 -33.64 15.40 4.42
N VAL A 318 -33.50 16.39 3.53
CA VAL A 318 -33.71 16.22 2.08
C VAL A 318 -32.34 16.18 1.37
N PRO A 319 -31.88 15.00 0.92
CA PRO A 319 -30.60 14.86 0.24
C PRO A 319 -30.49 15.69 -1.04
N ALA A 320 -29.28 16.20 -1.30
CA ALA A 320 -28.91 16.75 -2.59
C ALA A 320 -28.25 15.66 -3.46
N VAL A 321 -28.20 15.90 -4.77
CA VAL A 321 -27.54 15.02 -5.74
C VAL A 321 -26.50 15.81 -6.53
N GLY A 322 -25.27 15.33 -6.56
CA GLY A 322 -24.18 15.89 -7.37
C GLY A 322 -23.62 14.88 -8.37
N THR A 323 -23.68 15.22 -9.67
CA THR A 323 -23.15 14.36 -10.74
C THR A 323 -22.09 15.08 -11.55
N ASN A 324 -20.92 14.46 -11.73
CA ASN A 324 -19.88 14.92 -12.63
C ASN A 324 -19.84 14.05 -13.90
N LEU A 325 -20.07 14.66 -15.07
CA LEU A 325 -19.87 14.08 -16.39
C LEU A 325 -18.72 14.76 -17.16
N GLY A 326 -18.28 15.94 -16.71
CA GLY A 326 -17.21 16.72 -17.30
C GLY A 326 -15.90 16.62 -16.52
N GLU A 327 -15.14 17.72 -16.49
CA GLU A 327 -13.82 17.78 -15.84
C GLU A 327 -13.84 18.66 -14.58
N ILE A 328 -13.28 18.12 -13.50
CA ILE A 328 -13.00 18.84 -12.26
C ILE A 328 -11.49 18.77 -11.98
N THR A 329 -10.85 19.92 -11.84
CA THR A 329 -9.43 20.05 -11.48
C THR A 329 -9.32 20.71 -10.11
N ILE A 330 -8.58 20.11 -9.19
CA ILE A 330 -8.48 20.58 -7.80
C ILE A 330 -7.03 20.80 -7.37
N GLY A 331 -6.81 21.80 -6.51
CA GLY A 331 -5.51 22.10 -5.91
C GLY A 331 -5.15 21.27 -4.67
N GLN A 332 -4.12 21.71 -3.95
CA GLN A 332 -3.67 21.14 -2.67
C GLN A 332 -4.81 21.16 -1.63
N GLY A 333 -5.00 20.07 -0.88
CA GLY A 333 -5.98 20.01 0.22
C GLY A 333 -7.45 20.07 -0.21
N SER A 334 -7.71 20.16 -1.51
CA SER A 334 -9.04 20.41 -2.07
C SER A 334 -9.81 19.11 -2.29
N VAL A 335 -11.14 19.23 -2.40
CA VAL A 335 -12.04 18.11 -2.68
C VAL A 335 -12.71 18.28 -4.04
N GLY A 336 -12.69 17.26 -4.90
CA GLY A 336 -13.39 17.29 -6.20
C GLY A 336 -14.89 17.34 -6.02
N MET A 337 -15.45 16.34 -5.33
CA MET A 337 -16.86 16.26 -4.98
C MET A 337 -17.03 15.90 -3.50
N ARG A 338 -17.82 16.66 -2.76
CA ARG A 338 -18.12 16.42 -1.34
C ARG A 338 -19.62 16.25 -1.09
N ALA A 339 -19.98 15.25 -0.31
CA ALA A 339 -21.34 14.98 0.13
C ALA A 339 -21.47 14.95 1.65
N GLU A 340 -22.53 15.59 2.18
CA GLU A 340 -22.95 15.46 3.57
C GLU A 340 -24.40 14.98 3.63
N ASN A 341 -24.58 13.71 3.99
CA ASN A 341 -25.88 13.02 3.91
C ASN A 341 -26.56 13.22 2.55
N SER A 342 -25.80 12.99 1.47
CA SER A 342 -26.22 13.25 0.08
C SER A 342 -25.53 12.31 -0.89
N THR A 343 -26.00 12.29 -2.14
CA THR A 343 -25.48 11.41 -3.20
C THR A 343 -24.50 12.17 -4.09
N ILE A 344 -23.33 11.58 -4.33
CA ILE A 344 -22.37 12.05 -5.35
C ILE A 344 -21.97 10.94 -6.30
N THR A 345 -21.85 11.27 -7.59
CA THR A 345 -21.44 10.33 -8.64
C THR A 345 -20.48 10.98 -9.62
N ASN A 346 -19.29 10.40 -9.77
CA ASN A 346 -18.43 10.67 -10.92
C ASN A 346 -18.84 9.72 -12.05
N GLY A 347 -19.63 10.20 -13.01
CA GLY A 347 -20.19 9.39 -14.09
C GLY A 347 -19.12 8.93 -15.09
N THR A 348 -19.51 8.10 -16.07
CA THR A 348 -18.57 7.38 -16.97
C THR A 348 -17.59 8.29 -17.72
N THR A 349 -18.03 9.49 -18.14
CA THR A 349 -17.17 10.50 -18.79
C THR A 349 -16.53 11.46 -17.80
N GLY A 350 -16.93 11.41 -16.54
CA GLY A 350 -16.48 12.31 -15.48
C GLY A 350 -15.00 12.11 -15.17
N LYS A 351 -14.28 13.22 -15.06
CA LYS A 351 -12.85 13.26 -14.77
C LYS A 351 -12.60 14.16 -13.56
N ILE A 352 -11.84 13.66 -12.59
CA ILE A 352 -11.34 14.45 -11.45
C ILE A 352 -9.81 14.35 -11.42
N THR A 353 -9.10 15.47 -11.41
CA THR A 353 -7.63 15.47 -11.41
C THR A 353 -6.97 16.43 -10.44
N SER A 354 -5.81 16.03 -9.93
CA SER A 354 -4.92 16.88 -9.14
C SER A 354 -3.48 16.39 -9.18
N SER A 355 -2.55 17.33 -9.06
CA SER A 355 -1.15 17.08 -8.68
C SER A 355 -0.80 17.68 -7.31
N GLY A 356 -1.78 18.30 -6.63
CA GLY A 356 -1.60 18.88 -5.30
C GLY A 356 -1.51 17.80 -4.23
N ILE A 357 -0.71 18.05 -3.19
CA ILE A 357 -0.66 17.15 -2.03
C ILE A 357 -1.98 17.18 -1.27
N SER A 358 -2.33 16.06 -0.63
CA SER A 358 -3.53 15.91 0.20
C SER A 358 -4.84 16.23 -0.53
N ALA A 359 -4.89 16.06 -1.85
CA ALA A 359 -6.11 16.24 -2.63
C ALA A 359 -7.06 15.06 -2.40
N THR A 360 -8.36 15.32 -2.37
CA THR A 360 -9.40 14.28 -2.27
C THR A 360 -10.30 14.30 -3.51
N GLY A 361 -10.46 13.18 -4.19
CA GLY A 361 -11.28 13.12 -5.42
C GLY A 361 -12.76 13.27 -5.10
N MET A 362 -13.30 12.32 -4.35
CA MET A 362 -14.67 12.31 -3.86
C MET A 362 -14.68 12.00 -2.36
N SER A 363 -15.51 12.70 -1.59
CA SER A 363 -15.63 12.51 -0.14
C SER A 363 -17.09 12.50 0.32
N GLN A 364 -17.42 11.60 1.23
CA GLN A 364 -18.73 11.54 1.87
C GLN A 364 -18.60 11.47 3.39
N SER A 365 -19.47 12.20 4.08
CA SER A 365 -19.70 12.07 5.51
C SER A 365 -21.19 11.92 5.83
N GLY A 366 -21.52 10.92 6.65
CA GLY A 366 -22.87 10.65 7.12
C GLY A 366 -23.90 10.27 6.04
N GLY A 367 -25.11 9.97 6.48
CA GLY A 367 -26.21 9.50 5.63
C GLY A 367 -26.19 8.00 5.35
N SER A 368 -26.97 7.58 4.36
CA SER A 368 -27.14 6.17 3.96
C SER A 368 -26.97 5.96 2.45
N GLN A 369 -26.54 7.00 1.72
CA GLN A 369 -26.44 6.97 0.27
C GLN A 369 -25.06 6.46 -0.13
N ASP A 370 -24.98 5.71 -1.22
CA ASP A 370 -23.71 5.21 -1.74
C ASP A 370 -22.88 6.33 -2.42
N ILE A 371 -21.57 6.10 -2.50
CA ILE A 371 -20.62 6.94 -3.24
C ILE A 371 -20.12 6.16 -4.46
N THR A 372 -20.20 6.74 -5.65
CA THR A 372 -19.99 5.99 -6.91
C THR A 372 -19.00 6.68 -7.84
N ASN A 373 -17.91 5.98 -8.19
CA ASN A 373 -17.02 6.33 -9.30
C ASN A 373 -17.19 5.38 -10.49
N ASN A 374 -17.72 5.91 -11.59
CA ASN A 374 -17.78 5.25 -12.90
C ASN A 374 -16.78 5.85 -13.90
N GLY A 375 -16.24 7.04 -13.62
CA GLY A 375 -15.33 7.78 -14.47
C GLY A 375 -13.86 7.59 -14.10
N THR A 376 -13.06 8.64 -14.32
CA THR A 376 -11.61 8.65 -14.02
C THR A 376 -11.28 9.61 -12.89
N ILE A 377 -10.52 9.15 -11.90
CA ILE A 377 -9.93 9.97 -10.85
C ILE A 377 -8.42 9.78 -10.85
N THR A 378 -7.65 10.86 -11.04
CA THR A 378 -6.18 10.83 -11.08
C THR A 378 -5.59 11.87 -10.13
N LEU A 379 -5.03 11.43 -9.00
CA LEU A 379 -4.46 12.29 -7.96
C LEU A 379 -3.00 11.91 -7.73
N THR A 380 -2.05 12.66 -8.33
CA THR A 380 -0.63 12.28 -8.29
C THR A 380 0.17 12.89 -7.15
N GLY A 381 -0.42 13.81 -6.38
CA GLY A 381 0.23 14.39 -5.20
C GLY A 381 0.25 13.44 -4.00
N ASP A 382 1.29 13.55 -3.17
CA ASP A 382 1.45 12.77 -1.93
C ASP A 382 0.24 12.93 -0.99
N LYS A 383 -0.07 11.87 -0.22
CA LYS A 383 -1.19 11.80 0.75
C LYS A 383 -2.58 12.04 0.16
N SER A 384 -2.76 11.81 -1.14
CA SER A 384 -4.05 12.03 -1.80
C SER A 384 -4.98 10.84 -1.65
N THR A 385 -6.29 11.08 -1.58
CA THR A 385 -7.31 10.03 -1.48
C THR A 385 -8.33 10.12 -2.61
N ALA A 386 -8.50 9.09 -3.45
CA ALA A 386 -9.45 9.21 -4.57
C ALA A 386 -10.90 9.12 -4.11
N LEU A 387 -11.28 8.10 -3.34
CA LEU A 387 -12.60 8.00 -2.70
C LEU A 387 -12.43 7.93 -1.18
N HIS A 388 -13.10 8.82 -0.47
CA HIS A 388 -13.10 8.90 0.99
C HIS A 388 -14.52 8.74 1.52
N SER A 389 -14.74 7.81 2.45
CA SER A 389 -16.03 7.64 3.12
C SER A 389 -15.85 7.36 4.60
N GLU A 390 -16.48 8.20 5.43
CA GLU A 390 -16.43 8.10 6.88
C GLU A 390 -17.77 8.47 7.55
N GLY A 391 -17.93 8.10 8.82
CA GLY A 391 -19.10 8.49 9.63
C GLY A 391 -20.41 7.80 9.22
N ILE A 392 -20.35 6.70 8.44
CA ILE A 392 -21.55 5.93 8.08
C ILE A 392 -21.87 4.91 9.17
N THR A 393 -23.08 5.01 9.69
CA THR A 393 -23.60 4.14 10.76
C THR A 393 -24.68 3.18 10.28
N THR A 394 -25.19 3.37 9.06
CA THR A 394 -26.18 2.49 8.45
C THR A 394 -25.51 1.30 7.78
N ALA A 395 -25.98 0.09 8.08
CA ALA A 395 -25.50 -1.12 7.42
C ALA A 395 -25.81 -1.13 5.91
N ASN A 396 -25.05 -1.93 5.17
CA ASN A 396 -25.17 -2.13 3.71
C ASN A 396 -24.86 -0.91 2.84
N HIS A 397 -24.17 0.09 3.39
CA HIS A 397 -23.64 1.20 2.60
C HIS A 397 -22.55 0.71 1.64
N LYS A 398 -22.44 1.35 0.47
CA LYS A 398 -21.45 0.98 -0.54
C LYS A 398 -20.56 2.14 -0.96
N VAL A 399 -19.29 1.79 -1.17
CA VAL A 399 -18.30 2.62 -1.86
C VAL A 399 -17.97 1.91 -3.17
N ILE A 400 -18.49 2.44 -4.29
CA ILE A 400 -18.54 1.73 -5.58
C ILE A 400 -17.50 2.31 -6.54
N ASN A 401 -16.67 1.45 -7.12
CA ASN A 401 -15.76 1.79 -8.20
C ASN A 401 -15.94 0.86 -9.42
N THR A 402 -16.50 1.39 -10.50
CA THR A 402 -16.53 0.74 -11.82
C THR A 402 -15.58 1.40 -12.82
N GLY A 403 -15.07 2.60 -12.50
CA GLY A 403 -14.17 3.38 -13.33
C GLY A 403 -12.68 3.14 -13.05
N ASN A 404 -11.87 4.17 -13.34
CA ASN A 404 -10.42 4.18 -13.16
C ASN A 404 -10.00 5.10 -12.02
N ILE A 405 -9.18 4.59 -11.11
CA ILE A 405 -8.55 5.36 -10.04
C ILE A 405 -7.03 5.24 -10.17
N THR A 406 -6.34 6.37 -10.11
CA THR A 406 -4.88 6.45 -10.00
C THR A 406 -4.52 7.40 -8.87
N VAL A 407 -3.78 6.92 -7.87
CA VAL A 407 -3.15 7.74 -6.83
C VAL A 407 -1.62 7.62 -6.88
N GLY A 408 -0.95 8.74 -6.64
CA GLY A 408 0.51 8.86 -6.74
C GLY A 408 1.27 8.10 -5.66
N ASP A 409 2.60 8.24 -5.73
CA ASP A 409 3.52 7.72 -4.71
C ASP A 409 3.31 8.42 -3.37
N SER A 410 3.72 7.75 -2.30
CA SER A 410 3.70 8.28 -0.94
C SER A 410 5.10 8.48 -0.40
N SER A 411 5.32 9.60 0.30
CA SER A 411 6.59 9.82 1.00
C SER A 411 6.75 8.90 2.23
N ASN A 412 5.64 8.57 2.87
CA ASN A 412 5.57 7.80 4.12
C ASN A 412 4.45 6.75 4.08
N GLU A 413 4.81 5.50 4.28
CA GLU A 413 3.93 4.33 4.36
C GLU A 413 2.87 4.41 5.49
N LEU A 414 3.09 5.22 6.53
CA LEU A 414 2.13 5.43 7.62
C LEU A 414 1.07 6.50 7.30
N THR A 415 1.31 7.33 6.28
CA THR A 415 0.35 8.31 5.77
C THR A 415 0.28 8.20 4.25
N PRO A 416 -0.17 7.05 3.73
CA PRO A 416 -0.11 6.78 2.31
C PRO A 416 -1.15 7.61 1.54
N SER A 417 -0.90 7.84 0.27
CA SER A 417 -1.94 8.07 -0.73
C SER A 417 -2.80 6.82 -0.83
N VAL A 418 -4.11 6.99 -0.91
CA VAL A 418 -5.08 5.88 -0.88
C VAL A 418 -6.04 5.95 -2.06
N GLY A 419 -6.19 4.86 -2.81
CA GLY A 419 -7.20 4.79 -3.87
C GLY A 419 -8.61 4.92 -3.28
N ILE A 420 -9.01 3.96 -2.44
CA ILE A 420 -10.29 3.98 -1.74
C ILE A 420 -10.05 3.85 -0.25
N PHE A 421 -10.49 4.84 0.53
CA PHE A 421 -10.44 4.84 1.98
C PHE A 421 -11.87 4.85 2.54
N SER A 422 -12.28 3.74 3.16
CA SER A 422 -13.55 3.62 3.87
C SER A 422 -13.30 3.31 5.35
N ALA A 423 -13.61 4.27 6.22
CA ALA A 423 -13.45 4.18 7.67
C ALA A 423 -14.76 3.86 8.40
N ASN A 424 -15.64 3.07 7.79
CA ASN A 424 -16.98 2.75 8.31
C ASN A 424 -17.10 1.33 8.90
N GLY A 425 -15.97 0.67 9.15
CA GLY A 425 -15.94 -0.71 9.62
C GLY A 425 -16.74 -1.67 8.74
N THR A 426 -17.60 -2.48 9.34
CA THR A 426 -18.45 -3.45 8.62
C THR A 426 -19.78 -2.87 8.11
N ASN A 427 -20.09 -1.60 8.37
CA ASN A 427 -21.31 -0.97 7.87
C ASN A 427 -21.25 -0.69 6.37
N SER A 428 -20.04 -0.50 5.85
CA SER A 428 -19.79 -0.25 4.43
C SER A 428 -19.09 -1.43 3.78
N THR A 429 -19.31 -1.56 2.47
CA THR A 429 -18.56 -2.45 1.59
C THR A 429 -17.97 -1.67 0.43
N VAL A 430 -16.66 -1.83 0.19
CA VAL A 430 -16.05 -1.37 -1.06
C VAL A 430 -16.36 -2.39 -2.15
N GLU A 431 -17.12 -1.99 -3.17
CA GLU A 431 -17.42 -2.82 -4.35
C GLU A 431 -16.62 -2.28 -5.55
N SER A 432 -15.63 -3.02 -6.01
CA SER A 432 -14.80 -2.62 -7.15
C SER A 432 -14.90 -3.64 -8.28
N SER A 433 -15.31 -3.17 -9.46
CA SER A 433 -15.20 -3.89 -10.73
C SER A 433 -14.26 -3.18 -11.73
N GLY A 434 -13.83 -1.96 -11.39
CA GLY A 434 -12.94 -1.13 -12.19
C GLY A 434 -11.46 -1.35 -11.92
N LYS A 435 -10.65 -0.35 -12.29
CA LYS A 435 -9.19 -0.33 -12.11
C LYS A 435 -8.77 0.64 -11.01
N ILE A 436 -7.85 0.22 -10.17
CA ILE A 436 -7.23 1.03 -9.11
C ILE A 436 -5.72 0.84 -9.17
N THR A 437 -4.98 1.95 -9.31
CA THR A 437 -3.52 1.99 -9.31
C THR A 437 -3.04 2.91 -8.21
N ALA A 438 -2.34 2.38 -7.22
CA ALA A 438 -1.66 3.14 -6.18
C ALA A 438 -0.14 3.07 -6.38
N GLY A 439 0.53 4.20 -6.19
CA GLY A 439 1.98 4.32 -6.34
C GLY A 439 2.82 3.59 -5.28
N ILE A 440 4.11 3.91 -5.24
CA ILE A 440 5.09 3.43 -4.26
C ILE A 440 4.66 3.84 -2.85
N LYS A 441 4.74 2.92 -1.88
CA LYS A 441 4.30 3.10 -0.48
C LYS A 441 2.84 3.54 -0.31
N SER A 442 2.02 3.38 -1.34
CA SER A 442 0.60 3.77 -1.34
C SER A 442 -0.30 2.57 -1.13
N THR A 443 -1.54 2.81 -0.71
CA THR A 443 -2.55 1.76 -0.51
C THR A 443 -3.64 1.87 -1.57
N ALA A 444 -3.99 0.77 -2.27
CA ALA A 444 -5.05 0.86 -3.28
C ALA A 444 -6.45 0.86 -2.63
N ILE A 445 -6.74 -0.06 -1.71
CA ILE A 445 -7.99 -0.08 -0.94
C ILE A 445 -7.72 -0.28 0.55
N TYR A 446 -8.29 0.60 1.38
CA TYR A 446 -8.40 0.46 2.83
C TYR A 446 -9.89 0.43 3.19
N ALA A 447 -10.39 -0.69 3.73
CA ALA A 447 -11.77 -0.80 4.20
C ALA A 447 -11.98 -2.00 5.14
N GLY A 448 -13.13 -2.05 5.83
CA GLY A 448 -13.58 -3.27 6.52
C GLY A 448 -13.94 -4.36 5.50
N ASN A 449 -15.14 -4.27 4.91
CA ASN A 449 -15.55 -5.18 3.86
C ASN A 449 -15.06 -4.74 2.47
N ILE A 450 -14.51 -5.69 1.69
CA ILE A 450 -14.01 -5.47 0.33
C ILE A 450 -14.55 -6.56 -0.59
N ASN A 451 -15.17 -6.16 -1.71
CA ASN A 451 -15.63 -7.05 -2.77
C ASN A 451 -14.99 -6.62 -4.10
N LEU A 452 -13.99 -7.38 -4.54
CA LEU A 452 -13.46 -7.28 -5.90
C LEU A 452 -14.28 -8.21 -6.82
N THR A 453 -14.94 -7.63 -7.82
CA THR A 453 -15.90 -8.33 -8.67
C THR A 453 -15.49 -8.32 -10.14
N GLY A 454 -15.97 -9.30 -10.91
CA GLY A 454 -15.73 -9.40 -12.36
C GLY A 454 -14.23 -9.47 -12.70
N ASN A 455 -13.75 -8.49 -13.47
CA ASN A 455 -12.35 -8.39 -13.92
C ASN A 455 -11.62 -7.19 -13.30
N SER A 456 -11.94 -6.83 -12.06
CA SER A 456 -11.31 -5.69 -11.38
C SER A 456 -9.78 -5.78 -11.40
N GLU A 457 -9.09 -4.65 -11.60
CA GLU A 457 -7.63 -4.56 -11.51
C GLU A 457 -7.23 -3.72 -10.30
N THR A 458 -6.48 -4.28 -9.36
CA THR A 458 -5.97 -3.53 -8.19
C THR A 458 -4.45 -3.67 -8.12
N THR A 459 -3.75 -2.54 -8.20
CA THR A 459 -2.27 -2.49 -8.19
C THR A 459 -1.78 -1.55 -7.09
N ALA A 460 -0.77 -1.99 -6.35
CA ALA A 460 0.03 -1.13 -5.47
C ALA A 460 1.51 -1.19 -5.87
N GLY A 461 2.22 -0.07 -5.79
CA GLY A 461 3.64 0.04 -6.11
C GLY A 461 4.55 -0.65 -5.09
N ALA A 462 5.86 -0.40 -5.20
CA ALA A 462 6.86 -0.97 -4.28
C ALA A 462 6.59 -0.55 -2.82
N GLY A 463 6.68 -1.49 -1.88
CA GLY A 463 6.33 -1.28 -0.47
C GLY A 463 4.87 -0.83 -0.22
N GLY A 464 3.99 -0.97 -1.22
CA GLY A 464 2.58 -0.61 -1.13
C GLY A 464 1.68 -1.79 -0.75
N ILE A 465 0.40 -1.50 -0.49
CA ILE A 465 -0.60 -2.51 -0.14
C ILE A 465 -1.77 -2.43 -1.12
N ALA A 466 -2.09 -3.52 -1.82
CA ALA A 466 -3.23 -3.50 -2.73
C ALA A 466 -4.56 -3.52 -1.96
N LEU A 467 -4.78 -4.50 -1.07
CA LEU A 467 -5.96 -4.57 -0.22
C LEU A 467 -5.57 -4.60 1.25
N TYR A 468 -6.03 -3.62 2.03
CA TYR A 468 -5.87 -3.58 3.48
C TYR A 468 -7.24 -3.65 4.15
N SER A 469 -7.41 -4.61 5.07
CA SER A 469 -8.60 -4.71 5.90
C SER A 469 -8.25 -5.05 7.34
N LYS A 470 -8.89 -4.37 8.29
CA LYS A 470 -8.70 -4.56 9.74
C LYS A 470 -9.86 -5.28 10.42
N GLU A 471 -10.97 -5.50 9.71
CA GLU A 471 -12.20 -6.13 10.22
C GLU A 471 -13.09 -6.56 9.05
N GLY A 472 -14.04 -7.47 9.25
CA GLY A 472 -15.02 -7.85 8.22
C GLY A 472 -14.49 -8.86 7.19
N THR A 473 -15.08 -8.83 5.99
CA THR A 473 -14.90 -9.86 4.95
C THR A 473 -14.29 -9.29 3.67
N VAL A 474 -13.28 -9.98 3.14
CA VAL A 474 -12.68 -9.70 1.83
C VAL A 474 -13.05 -10.81 0.85
N ASN A 475 -13.78 -10.48 -0.21
CA ASN A 475 -14.12 -11.38 -1.31
C ASN A 475 -13.44 -10.92 -2.60
N ILE A 476 -12.77 -11.84 -3.29
CA ILE A 476 -12.05 -11.57 -4.54
C ILE A 476 -12.50 -12.58 -5.60
N SER A 477 -13.14 -12.09 -6.65
CA SER A 477 -13.64 -12.95 -7.73
C SER A 477 -12.51 -13.53 -8.59
N ALA A 478 -12.78 -14.66 -9.27
CA ALA A 478 -11.79 -15.36 -10.09
C ALA A 478 -11.18 -14.50 -11.22
N GLY A 479 -11.94 -13.54 -11.75
CA GLY A 479 -11.46 -12.66 -12.82
C GLY A 479 -10.57 -11.52 -12.34
N SER A 480 -10.62 -11.17 -11.05
CA SER A 480 -9.94 -10.02 -10.45
C SER A 480 -8.41 -10.20 -10.45
N LYS A 481 -7.68 -9.16 -10.86
CA LYS A 481 -6.21 -9.11 -10.85
C LYS A 481 -5.70 -8.28 -9.68
N ILE A 482 -4.76 -8.84 -8.92
CA ILE A 482 -4.06 -8.16 -7.82
C ILE A 482 -2.58 -8.11 -8.17
N THR A 483 -1.97 -6.93 -8.05
CA THR A 483 -0.55 -6.72 -8.31
C THR A 483 0.07 -5.89 -7.19
N VAL A 484 1.21 -6.34 -6.68
CA VAL A 484 2.01 -5.60 -5.70
C VAL A 484 3.46 -5.48 -6.16
N GLY A 485 4.06 -4.30 -5.96
CA GLY A 485 5.45 -4.04 -6.30
C GLY A 485 6.45 -4.76 -5.38
N ALA A 486 7.74 -4.53 -5.65
CA ALA A 486 8.83 -5.13 -4.88
C ALA A 486 8.97 -4.52 -3.47
N THR A 487 9.74 -5.18 -2.61
CA THR A 487 10.13 -4.65 -1.31
C THR A 487 11.02 -3.42 -1.44
N LEU A 488 10.93 -2.50 -0.48
CA LEU A 488 11.87 -1.37 -0.33
C LEU A 488 12.92 -1.63 0.76
N GLY A 489 13.06 -2.88 1.20
CA GLY A 489 13.95 -3.31 2.29
C GLY A 489 13.16 -3.86 3.48
N SER A 490 13.88 -4.24 4.53
CA SER A 490 13.30 -4.87 5.72
C SER A 490 12.23 -3.99 6.38
N GLY A 491 11.05 -4.57 6.61
CA GLY A 491 9.90 -3.90 7.21
C GLY A 491 9.13 -2.97 6.25
N LYS A 492 9.46 -3.02 4.95
CA LYS A 492 8.86 -2.19 3.88
C LYS A 492 8.48 -3.04 2.67
N GLU A 493 8.06 -4.26 2.94
CA GLU A 493 7.60 -5.21 1.93
C GLU A 493 6.22 -4.82 1.40
N GLY A 494 5.96 -5.12 0.12
CA GLY A 494 4.63 -4.97 -0.43
C GLY A 494 3.71 -6.10 0.03
N ALA A 495 2.40 -5.83 0.15
CA ALA A 495 1.38 -6.86 0.33
C ALA A 495 0.25 -6.78 -0.72
N GLY A 496 -0.09 -7.92 -1.33
CA GLY A 496 -1.28 -8.02 -2.18
C GLY A 496 -2.56 -7.86 -1.35
N VAL A 497 -2.73 -8.69 -0.33
CA VAL A 497 -3.85 -8.64 0.61
C VAL A 497 -3.31 -8.69 2.03
N TYR A 498 -3.73 -7.74 2.86
CA TYR A 498 -3.31 -7.61 4.24
C TYR A 498 -4.52 -7.62 5.17
N LEU A 499 -4.66 -8.67 5.98
CA LEU A 499 -5.66 -8.79 7.05
C LEU A 499 -5.00 -8.49 8.40
N ALA A 500 -5.35 -7.33 8.96
CA ALA A 500 -4.75 -6.80 10.19
C ALA A 500 -5.50 -7.19 11.48
N GLY A 501 -6.75 -7.62 11.36
CA GLY A 501 -7.66 -7.87 12.48
C GLY A 501 -7.89 -9.35 12.79
N ASN A 502 -8.61 -9.56 13.89
CA ASN A 502 -9.02 -10.88 14.36
C ASN A 502 -10.38 -11.29 13.75
N ASN A 503 -10.63 -12.60 13.67
CA ASN A 503 -11.90 -13.19 13.23
C ASN A 503 -12.39 -12.68 11.85
N GLN A 504 -11.47 -12.31 10.96
CA GLN A 504 -11.79 -11.88 9.61
C GLN A 504 -12.02 -13.07 8.68
N THR A 505 -12.71 -12.81 7.57
CA THR A 505 -12.90 -13.80 6.50
C THR A 505 -12.26 -13.31 5.21
N LEU A 506 -11.48 -14.18 4.56
CA LEU A 506 -10.97 -13.97 3.21
C LEU A 506 -11.42 -15.11 2.30
N ASN A 507 -12.13 -14.75 1.22
CA ASN A 507 -12.54 -15.64 0.14
C ASN A 507 -11.93 -15.14 -1.17
N SER A 508 -10.81 -15.73 -1.58
CA SER A 508 -10.16 -15.38 -2.84
C SER A 508 -10.32 -16.49 -3.85
N ASP A 509 -11.02 -16.23 -4.96
CA ASP A 509 -11.18 -17.17 -6.08
C ASP A 509 -10.13 -16.95 -7.18
N THR A 510 -9.32 -15.89 -7.08
CA THR A 510 -8.35 -15.51 -8.10
C THR A 510 -7.04 -16.27 -8.02
N ASP A 511 -6.51 -16.60 -9.20
CA ASP A 511 -5.13 -17.05 -9.43
C ASP A 511 -4.26 -15.92 -10.03
N LYS A 512 -4.85 -14.77 -10.37
CA LYS A 512 -4.20 -13.63 -11.04
C LYS A 512 -3.51 -12.70 -10.03
N LEU A 513 -2.58 -13.27 -9.28
CA LEU A 513 -1.77 -12.57 -8.29
C LEU A 513 -0.34 -12.37 -8.82
N SER A 514 0.12 -11.12 -8.85
CA SER A 514 1.49 -10.76 -9.19
C SER A 514 2.17 -10.16 -7.97
N ILE A 515 3.27 -10.80 -7.54
CA ILE A 515 4.02 -10.46 -6.33
C ILE A 515 5.42 -9.99 -6.76
N GLY A 516 5.76 -8.76 -6.41
CA GLY A 516 7.11 -8.23 -6.62
C GLY A 516 8.15 -8.91 -5.72
N GLN A 517 9.41 -8.80 -6.10
CA GLN A 517 10.52 -9.39 -5.34
C GLN A 517 10.46 -9.00 -3.84
N GLY A 518 10.68 -9.96 -2.95
CA GLY A 518 10.74 -9.70 -1.51
C GLY A 518 9.39 -9.35 -0.86
N SER A 519 8.28 -9.50 -1.59
CA SER A 519 6.94 -9.08 -1.13
C SER A 519 5.99 -10.25 -0.92
N PHE A 520 4.81 -9.94 -0.40
CA PHE A 520 3.83 -10.92 0.05
C PHE A 520 2.57 -10.90 -0.82
N GLY A 521 2.03 -12.10 -1.08
CA GLY A 521 0.72 -12.27 -1.70
C GLY A 521 -0.40 -11.99 -0.72
N TYR A 522 -0.55 -12.88 0.26
CA TYR A 522 -1.55 -12.80 1.34
C TYR A 522 -0.84 -12.73 2.70
N VAL A 523 -1.25 -11.77 3.52
CA VAL A 523 -0.69 -11.51 4.86
C VAL A 523 -1.82 -11.51 5.87
N MET A 524 -1.72 -12.36 6.89
CA MET A 524 -2.63 -12.39 8.03
C MET A 524 -1.87 -12.18 9.33
N THR A 525 -2.24 -11.14 10.08
CA THR A 525 -1.56 -10.80 11.34
C THR A 525 -2.44 -10.93 12.59
N GLY A 526 -3.76 -10.84 12.45
CA GLY A 526 -4.67 -11.14 13.55
C GLY A 526 -4.92 -12.64 13.75
N GLN A 527 -5.76 -12.95 14.74
CA GLN A 527 -6.05 -14.31 15.22
C GLN A 527 -7.47 -14.74 14.88
N GLY A 528 -7.69 -16.05 14.67
CA GLY A 528 -9.03 -16.62 14.47
C GLY A 528 -9.63 -16.35 13.08
N ASN A 529 -8.81 -15.97 12.11
CA ASN A 529 -9.21 -15.70 10.74
C ASN A 529 -9.61 -16.99 10.01
N THR A 530 -10.58 -16.87 9.11
CA THR A 530 -10.99 -17.92 8.19
C THR A 530 -10.58 -17.53 6.77
N VAL A 531 -9.61 -18.24 6.19
CA VAL A 531 -9.01 -17.87 4.90
C VAL A 531 -9.17 -19.01 3.88
N ARG A 532 -9.62 -18.66 2.68
CA ARG A 532 -9.63 -19.54 1.52
C ARG A 532 -9.01 -18.84 0.30
N THR A 533 -8.01 -19.49 -0.31
CA THR A 533 -7.42 -19.08 -1.60
C THR A 533 -7.67 -20.13 -2.67
N GLY A 534 -8.18 -19.71 -3.82
CA GLY A 534 -8.61 -20.60 -4.91
C GLY A 534 -9.89 -21.38 -4.58
N VAL A 535 -10.43 -22.02 -5.61
CA VAL A 535 -11.60 -22.91 -5.50
C VAL A 535 -11.19 -24.36 -5.73
N ALA A 536 -11.93 -25.31 -5.14
CA ALA A 536 -11.67 -26.73 -5.34
C ALA A 536 -11.71 -27.09 -6.84
N GLY A 537 -10.71 -27.84 -7.30
CA GLY A 537 -10.58 -28.24 -8.71
C GLY A 537 -10.06 -27.15 -9.66
N THR A 538 -9.59 -26.01 -9.15
CA THR A 538 -8.99 -24.96 -10.00
C THR A 538 -7.73 -25.44 -10.73
N THR A 539 -7.59 -25.06 -12.00
CA THR A 539 -6.37 -25.24 -12.80
C THR A 539 -5.47 -24.01 -12.79
N GLY A 540 -5.93 -22.92 -12.17
CA GLY A 540 -5.22 -21.65 -12.10
C GLY A 540 -3.90 -21.73 -11.34
N VAL A 541 -2.91 -20.93 -11.73
CA VAL A 541 -1.54 -20.95 -11.18
C VAL A 541 -1.08 -19.54 -10.81
N ALA A 542 -0.76 -19.31 -9.53
CA ALA A 542 -0.05 -18.12 -9.06
C ALA A 542 1.47 -18.33 -9.20
N THR A 543 2.18 -17.35 -9.77
CA THR A 543 3.63 -17.47 -10.04
C THR A 543 4.44 -16.59 -9.08
N LEU A 544 5.51 -17.15 -8.51
CA LEU A 544 6.44 -16.46 -7.60
C LEU A 544 7.79 -16.27 -8.30
N SER A 545 8.34 -15.06 -8.20
CA SER A 545 9.57 -14.68 -8.91
C SER A 545 10.81 -14.94 -8.05
N ASN A 546 11.21 -13.99 -7.19
CA ASN A 546 12.33 -14.13 -6.25
C ASN A 546 11.94 -13.61 -4.87
N ASP A 547 12.45 -14.23 -3.82
CA ASP A 547 12.28 -13.80 -2.42
C ASP A 547 10.81 -13.56 -2.04
N SER A 548 9.86 -14.14 -2.78
CA SER A 548 8.44 -13.82 -2.65
C SER A 548 7.77 -14.82 -1.74
N VAL A 549 6.78 -14.37 -0.98
CA VAL A 549 5.97 -15.24 -0.12
C VAL A 549 4.53 -15.22 -0.61
N PHE A 550 3.99 -16.34 -1.06
CA PHE A 550 2.59 -16.37 -1.50
C PHE A 550 1.63 -16.15 -0.33
N MET A 551 1.88 -16.80 0.81
CA MET A 551 1.07 -16.64 2.01
C MET A 551 1.93 -16.58 3.27
N TYR A 552 1.72 -15.53 4.08
CA TYR A 552 2.26 -15.39 5.42
C TYR A 552 1.12 -15.27 6.43
N SER A 553 1.14 -16.11 7.48
CA SER A 553 0.16 -16.07 8.56
C SER A 553 0.81 -16.09 9.94
N ALA A 554 0.59 -15.03 10.72
CA ALA A 554 0.85 -15.02 12.16
C ALA A 554 -0.34 -15.55 12.99
N ASP A 555 -1.41 -15.98 12.33
CA ASP A 555 -2.61 -16.52 12.97
C ASP A 555 -2.35 -17.94 13.49
N LYS A 556 -2.49 -18.14 14.80
CA LYS A 556 -2.27 -19.43 15.46
C LYS A 556 -3.56 -20.24 15.62
N THR A 557 -4.71 -19.56 15.65
CA THR A 557 -6.01 -20.14 16.03
C THR A 557 -7.00 -20.20 14.87
N GLY A 558 -6.73 -19.48 13.79
CA GLY A 558 -7.53 -19.46 12.57
C GLY A 558 -7.39 -20.74 11.74
N ASN A 559 -8.20 -20.80 10.68
CA ASN A 559 -8.21 -21.91 9.74
C ASN A 559 -7.97 -21.39 8.32
N ILE A 560 -6.95 -21.93 7.66
CA ILE A 560 -6.52 -21.52 6.33
C ILE A 560 -6.64 -22.69 5.37
N THR A 561 -7.28 -22.48 4.23
CA THR A 561 -7.38 -23.48 3.14
C THR A 561 -6.84 -22.90 1.84
N ASN A 562 -5.84 -23.56 1.24
CA ASN A 562 -5.31 -23.19 -0.07
C ASN A 562 -5.68 -24.23 -1.13
N HIS A 563 -6.40 -23.82 -2.16
CA HIS A 563 -6.64 -24.55 -3.40
C HIS A 563 -5.84 -24.00 -4.59
N THR A 564 -5.24 -22.81 -4.47
CA THR A 564 -4.46 -22.20 -5.55
C THR A 564 -3.19 -23.01 -5.83
N ASN A 565 -2.95 -23.32 -7.11
CA ASN A 565 -1.68 -23.92 -7.52
C ASN A 565 -0.59 -22.84 -7.58
N LEU A 566 0.63 -23.17 -7.15
CA LEU A 566 1.77 -22.27 -7.10
C LEU A 566 2.86 -22.75 -8.05
N ARG A 567 3.60 -21.83 -8.66
CA ARG A 567 4.78 -22.13 -9.46
C ARG A 567 5.90 -21.13 -9.19
N SER A 568 7.13 -21.59 -8.98
CA SER A 568 8.30 -20.72 -8.92
C SER A 568 8.85 -20.46 -10.32
N THR A 569 9.40 -19.26 -10.52
CA THR A 569 10.23 -18.91 -11.69
C THR A 569 11.62 -18.42 -11.30
N GLY A 570 11.91 -18.32 -10.00
CA GLY A 570 13.20 -17.92 -9.46
C GLY A 570 13.42 -18.50 -8.06
N ASN A 571 14.22 -17.80 -7.25
CA ASN A 571 14.86 -18.36 -6.05
C ASN A 571 14.22 -17.88 -4.74
N GLU A 572 14.50 -18.62 -3.65
CA GLU A 572 14.24 -18.19 -2.27
C GLU A 572 12.77 -17.82 -1.96
N ASN A 573 11.84 -18.39 -2.73
CA ASN A 573 10.42 -18.18 -2.56
C ASN A 573 9.84 -19.11 -1.49
N TYR A 574 8.80 -18.63 -0.80
CA TYR A 574 8.00 -19.41 0.14
C TYR A 574 6.57 -19.53 -0.37
N GLY A 575 6.06 -20.75 -0.49
CA GLY A 575 4.66 -20.98 -0.83
C GLY A 575 3.76 -20.57 0.34
N ILE A 576 3.88 -21.29 1.45
CA ILE A 576 3.08 -21.06 2.65
C ILE A 576 4.02 -20.92 3.84
N TYR A 577 3.96 -19.79 4.53
CA TYR A 577 4.60 -19.56 5.82
C TYR A 577 3.52 -19.32 6.86
N ALA A 578 3.38 -20.19 7.87
CA ALA A 578 2.29 -20.05 8.84
C ALA A 578 2.66 -20.51 10.26
N LEU A 579 2.10 -19.80 11.23
CA LEU A 579 2.19 -20.10 12.66
C LEU A 579 1.05 -21.05 13.14
N GLY A 580 -0.03 -21.18 12.36
CA GLY A 580 -1.22 -21.94 12.72
C GLY A 580 -1.61 -23.02 11.69
N ALA A 581 -2.85 -23.49 11.78
CA ALA A 581 -3.36 -24.58 10.95
C ALA A 581 -3.55 -24.15 9.48
N VAL A 582 -3.03 -24.94 8.54
CA VAL A 582 -3.24 -24.75 7.10
C VAL A 582 -3.56 -26.08 6.43
N SER A 583 -4.54 -26.10 5.52
CA SER A 583 -4.84 -27.22 4.63
C SER A 583 -4.54 -26.84 3.18
N ASN A 584 -3.45 -27.36 2.62
CA ASN A 584 -3.05 -27.14 1.24
C ASN A 584 -3.56 -28.25 0.33
N TYR A 585 -4.48 -27.94 -0.57
CA TYR A 585 -4.98 -28.81 -1.65
C TYR A 585 -4.38 -28.45 -3.01
N GLY A 586 -3.85 -27.24 -3.18
CA GLY A 586 -3.20 -26.80 -4.42
C GLY A 586 -1.84 -27.48 -4.65
N ASN A 587 -1.45 -27.64 -5.91
CA ASN A 587 -0.11 -28.13 -6.26
C ASN A 587 0.91 -26.99 -6.15
N ILE A 588 2.07 -27.26 -5.55
CA ILE A 588 3.19 -26.32 -5.45
C ILE A 588 4.33 -26.85 -6.33
N ASP A 589 4.49 -26.29 -7.52
CA ASP A 589 5.59 -26.65 -8.42
C ASP A 589 6.78 -25.70 -8.25
N PHE A 590 7.65 -26.03 -7.31
CA PHE A 590 8.90 -25.31 -7.08
C PHE A 590 10.11 -26.02 -7.72
N SER A 591 9.88 -26.85 -8.74
CA SER A 591 10.97 -27.56 -9.44
C SER A 591 11.99 -26.63 -10.11
N GLN A 592 11.63 -25.35 -10.32
CA GLN A 592 12.51 -24.32 -10.86
C GLN A 592 13.07 -23.42 -9.75
N GLY A 593 14.29 -22.92 -9.97
CA GLY A 593 14.99 -22.07 -9.00
C GLY A 593 15.72 -22.85 -7.91
N ILE A 594 16.30 -22.11 -6.98
CA ILE A 594 17.17 -22.58 -5.90
C ILE A 594 16.64 -22.05 -4.57
N GLY A 595 16.63 -22.89 -3.53
CA GLY A 595 16.33 -22.44 -2.18
C GLY A 595 14.86 -22.12 -1.89
N ASN A 596 13.93 -22.60 -2.72
CA ASN A 596 12.51 -22.37 -2.49
C ASN A 596 11.97 -23.35 -1.41
N VAL A 597 11.03 -22.88 -0.59
CA VAL A 597 10.38 -23.67 0.46
C VAL A 597 8.88 -23.76 0.18
N GLY A 598 8.37 -24.97 -0.03
CA GLY A 598 6.96 -25.17 -0.37
C GLY A 598 6.03 -24.73 0.77
N ALA A 599 6.26 -25.26 1.98
CA ALA A 599 5.57 -24.84 3.18
C ALA A 599 6.51 -24.79 4.40
N TYR A 600 6.34 -23.80 5.27
CA TYR A 600 7.14 -23.64 6.48
C TYR A 600 6.25 -23.33 7.69
N SER A 601 6.30 -24.23 8.67
CA SER A 601 5.67 -24.06 9.98
C SER A 601 6.73 -23.62 10.99
N TYR A 602 6.56 -22.41 11.55
CA TYR A 602 7.45 -21.87 12.56
C TYR A 602 6.68 -21.01 13.54
N VAL A 603 6.76 -21.35 14.84
CA VAL A 603 6.21 -20.57 15.94
C VAL A 603 7.33 -20.27 16.93
N GLU A 604 7.78 -19.02 16.93
CA GLU A 604 8.78 -18.51 17.86
C GLU A 604 8.36 -18.69 19.32
N GLY A 605 9.28 -19.17 20.16
CA GLY A 605 9.08 -19.36 21.59
C GLY A 605 8.07 -20.43 22.00
N ALA A 606 7.54 -21.22 21.06
CA ALA A 606 6.63 -22.31 21.37
C ALA A 606 7.31 -23.38 22.24
N THR A 607 6.56 -23.91 23.23
CA THR A 607 7.01 -24.99 24.13
C THR A 607 6.27 -26.31 23.89
N THR A 608 5.21 -26.28 23.10
CA THR A 608 4.40 -27.43 22.67
C THR A 608 4.29 -27.44 21.15
N THR A 609 4.08 -28.63 20.58
CA THR A 609 3.90 -28.80 19.13
C THR A 609 2.76 -27.90 18.60
N PRO A 610 3.04 -27.00 17.64
CA PRO A 610 2.02 -26.13 17.05
C PRO A 610 0.97 -26.88 16.22
N ASN A 611 -0.05 -26.13 15.79
CA ASN A 611 -1.00 -26.61 14.78
C ASN A 611 -0.29 -26.90 13.45
N ALA A 612 -0.73 -27.94 12.76
CA ALA A 612 -0.05 -28.44 11.57
C ALA A 612 -0.37 -27.66 10.29
N ILE A 613 0.63 -27.53 9.43
CA ILE A 613 0.43 -27.33 7.99
C ILE A 613 0.27 -28.70 7.34
N ARG A 614 -0.89 -28.95 6.71
CA ARG A 614 -1.26 -30.21 6.06
C ARG A 614 -1.19 -30.07 4.55
N ASN A 615 -0.41 -30.92 3.88
CA ASN A 615 -0.37 -30.99 2.44
C ASN A 615 -1.19 -32.17 1.90
N TYR A 616 -2.17 -31.88 1.04
CA TYR A 616 -2.96 -32.86 0.28
C TYR A 616 -2.63 -32.83 -1.23
N GLY A 617 -2.01 -31.75 -1.72
CA GLY A 617 -1.59 -31.60 -3.11
C GLY A 617 -0.23 -32.25 -3.43
N THR A 618 0.30 -31.95 -4.63
CA THR A 618 1.67 -32.29 -5.01
C THR A 618 2.62 -31.13 -4.75
N ILE A 619 3.74 -31.37 -4.07
CA ILE A 619 4.83 -30.39 -3.92
C ILE A 619 6.04 -30.89 -4.71
N SER A 620 6.50 -30.15 -5.72
CA SER A 620 7.78 -30.39 -6.40
C SER A 620 8.86 -29.50 -5.81
N VAL A 621 9.95 -30.09 -5.33
CA VAL A 621 10.97 -29.37 -4.55
C VAL A 621 12.05 -28.75 -5.43
N SER A 622 12.53 -27.56 -5.08
CA SER A 622 13.63 -26.87 -5.79
C SER A 622 14.99 -27.45 -5.45
N LYS A 623 16.00 -27.10 -6.26
CA LYS A 623 17.40 -27.45 -5.99
C LYS A 623 17.91 -26.74 -4.70
N THR A 624 18.86 -27.38 -4.02
CA THR A 624 19.68 -26.78 -2.96
C THR A 624 21.02 -26.26 -3.50
N ASP A 625 21.52 -25.16 -2.93
CA ASP A 625 22.87 -24.66 -3.13
C ASP A 625 23.54 -24.38 -1.78
N ILE A 626 24.62 -25.12 -1.51
CA ILE A 626 25.45 -25.03 -0.30
C ILE A 626 26.90 -24.68 -0.65
N SER A 627 27.14 -24.16 -1.85
CA SER A 627 28.49 -23.79 -2.30
C SER A 627 29.05 -22.59 -1.54
N ASP A 628 28.17 -21.71 -1.07
CA ASP A 628 28.48 -20.63 -0.15
C ASP A 628 28.13 -21.09 1.29
N PRO A 629 29.13 -21.28 2.17
CA PRO A 629 28.89 -21.72 3.55
C PRO A 629 28.15 -20.68 4.40
N ASP A 630 28.25 -19.39 4.05
CA ASP A 630 27.61 -18.29 4.77
C ASP A 630 26.19 -18.00 4.26
N ASN A 631 25.87 -18.41 3.02
CA ASN A 631 24.58 -18.18 2.39
C ASN A 631 24.00 -19.45 1.74
N ARG A 632 23.75 -20.46 2.57
CA ARG A 632 23.19 -21.75 2.14
C ARG A 632 21.71 -21.61 1.79
N LYS A 633 21.34 -22.06 0.58
CA LYS A 633 19.99 -22.01 0.04
C LYS A 633 19.42 -23.41 -0.07
N TYR A 634 18.52 -23.77 0.84
CA TYR A 634 17.95 -25.11 0.89
C TYR A 634 16.63 -25.20 0.12
N GLY A 635 16.56 -26.11 -0.85
CA GLY A 635 15.29 -26.48 -1.47
C GLY A 635 14.55 -27.48 -0.60
N ILE A 636 13.41 -27.07 -0.05
CA ILE A 636 12.65 -27.86 0.93
C ILE A 636 11.17 -27.96 0.53
N GLY A 637 10.60 -29.16 0.53
CA GLY A 637 9.18 -29.35 0.30
C GLY A 637 8.34 -28.79 1.45
N MET A 638 8.59 -29.27 2.67
CA MET A 638 7.95 -28.79 3.90
C MET A 638 8.98 -28.68 5.04
N ALA A 639 8.96 -27.60 5.82
CA ALA A 639 9.87 -27.35 6.94
C ALA A 639 9.11 -27.10 8.26
N ALA A 640 9.71 -27.50 9.39
CA ALA A 640 9.16 -27.32 10.73
C ALA A 640 10.22 -26.95 11.78
N GLY A 641 10.01 -25.81 12.46
CA GLY A 641 10.87 -25.36 13.55
C GLY A 641 12.18 -24.72 13.08
N PHE A 642 12.85 -24.05 14.02
CA PHE A 642 14.12 -23.37 13.78
C PHE A 642 14.93 -23.29 15.08
N GLY A 643 16.25 -23.32 14.90
CA GLY A 643 17.21 -23.09 15.96
C GLY A 643 18.57 -22.82 15.37
N GLU A 644 19.45 -22.29 16.20
CA GLU A 644 20.76 -21.80 15.82
C GLU A 644 21.80 -22.18 16.88
N GLU A 645 23.07 -22.18 16.52
CA GLU A 645 24.13 -22.33 17.51
C GLU A 645 24.42 -20.98 18.19
N VAL A 646 24.47 -20.98 19.52
CA VAL A 646 24.70 -19.77 20.31
C VAL A 646 25.87 -19.98 21.29
N PRO A 647 27.03 -19.33 21.07
CA PRO A 647 27.43 -18.56 19.89
C PRO A 647 27.62 -19.42 18.62
N VAL A 648 27.63 -18.80 17.44
CA VAL A 648 27.86 -19.49 16.15
C VAL A 648 29.18 -20.28 16.22
N GLY A 649 29.15 -21.58 15.85
CA GLY A 649 30.32 -22.46 15.88
C GLY A 649 30.63 -23.07 17.25
N SER A 650 29.81 -22.82 18.27
CA SER A 650 29.99 -23.41 19.61
C SER A 650 29.53 -24.87 19.70
N GLY A 651 28.75 -25.36 18.73
CA GLY A 651 28.05 -26.65 18.85
C GLY A 651 26.89 -26.64 19.85
N ASN A 652 26.62 -25.52 20.54
CA ASN A 652 25.50 -25.37 21.47
C ASN A 652 24.24 -24.92 20.73
N TYR A 653 23.37 -25.87 20.39
CA TYR A 653 22.15 -25.62 19.63
C TYR A 653 21.02 -25.11 20.52
N VAL A 654 20.44 -23.97 20.16
CA VAL A 654 19.30 -23.35 20.85
C VAL A 654 18.10 -23.35 19.92
N VAL A 655 17.03 -24.05 20.33
CA VAL A 655 15.74 -24.01 19.64
C VAL A 655 15.09 -22.64 19.85
N LYS A 656 14.73 -21.97 18.75
CA LYS A 656 14.09 -20.64 18.76
C LYS A 656 12.60 -20.72 18.51
N GLY A 657 12.15 -21.75 17.80
CA GLY A 657 10.74 -22.00 17.61
C GLY A 657 10.46 -23.41 17.11
N LEU A 658 9.20 -23.82 17.28
CA LEU A 658 8.73 -25.16 16.92
C LEU A 658 7.86 -25.10 15.67
N GLY A 659 7.68 -26.24 15.01
CA GLY A 659 6.79 -26.37 13.87
C GLY A 659 6.13 -27.74 13.78
N ASN A 660 5.07 -27.83 13.00
CA ASN A 660 4.35 -29.08 12.76
C ASN A 660 3.91 -29.17 11.30
N ILE A 661 4.37 -30.21 10.60
CA ILE A 661 4.07 -30.44 9.18
C ILE A 661 3.57 -31.87 8.95
N GLU A 662 2.47 -31.97 8.19
CA GLU A 662 1.81 -33.23 7.87
C GLU A 662 1.68 -33.38 6.35
N ASN A 663 2.18 -34.47 5.79
CA ASN A 663 2.00 -34.81 4.37
C ASN A 663 0.96 -35.92 4.20
N TYR A 664 -0.10 -35.64 3.46
CA TYR A 664 -1.12 -36.57 2.98
C TYR A 664 -1.12 -36.73 1.46
N GLY A 665 -0.51 -35.79 0.73
CA GLY A 665 -0.37 -35.79 -0.72
C GLY A 665 0.95 -36.40 -1.20
N THR A 666 1.52 -35.83 -2.26
CA THR A 666 2.81 -36.27 -2.83
C THR A 666 3.87 -35.19 -2.71
N ILE A 667 5.07 -35.51 -2.23
CA ILE A 667 6.24 -34.63 -2.30
C ILE A 667 7.26 -35.23 -3.26
N LYS A 668 7.60 -34.50 -4.32
CA LYS A 668 8.55 -34.89 -5.38
C LYS A 668 9.89 -34.21 -5.16
N VAL A 669 10.85 -35.00 -4.71
CA VAL A 669 12.21 -34.59 -4.37
C VAL A 669 13.15 -35.07 -5.49
N THR A 670 13.04 -34.39 -6.64
CA THR A 670 13.64 -34.82 -7.91
C THR A 670 14.74 -33.88 -8.42
N THR A 671 14.94 -32.75 -7.76
CA THR A 671 16.00 -31.78 -8.05
C THR A 671 17.17 -32.00 -7.09
N PRO A 672 18.42 -31.67 -7.48
CA PRO A 672 19.60 -32.03 -6.68
C PRO A 672 19.66 -31.47 -5.27
N ASP A 673 20.18 -32.29 -4.35
CA ASP A 673 20.57 -31.90 -2.98
C ASP A 673 19.38 -31.39 -2.14
N SER A 674 18.15 -31.71 -2.58
CA SER A 674 16.91 -31.20 -2.01
C SER A 674 16.35 -32.10 -0.90
N ILE A 675 15.47 -31.52 -0.08
CA ILE A 675 14.88 -32.18 1.08
C ILE A 675 13.36 -32.19 0.94
N GLY A 676 12.73 -33.35 1.08
CA GLY A 676 11.26 -33.46 1.06
C GLY A 676 10.63 -32.80 2.27
N MET A 677 10.97 -33.27 3.47
CA MET A 677 10.50 -32.72 4.73
C MET A 677 11.66 -32.49 5.71
N TYR A 678 11.71 -31.34 6.37
CA TYR A 678 12.73 -30.97 7.35
C TYR A 678 12.13 -30.59 8.70
N ALA A 679 12.73 -31.02 9.80
CA ALA A 679 12.37 -30.53 11.14
C ALA A 679 13.52 -30.50 12.14
N THR A 680 13.45 -29.54 13.06
CA THR A 680 14.44 -29.40 14.14
C THR A 680 13.80 -28.96 15.46
N GLY A 681 14.38 -29.43 16.57
CA GLY A 681 14.01 -29.01 17.93
C GLY A 681 12.98 -29.92 18.60
N LYS A 682 13.18 -30.16 19.90
CA LYS A 682 12.26 -30.93 20.74
C LYS A 682 10.86 -30.31 20.72
N GLY A 683 9.88 -31.07 20.25
CA GLY A 683 8.48 -30.62 20.11
C GLY A 683 8.10 -30.20 18.69
N SER A 684 9.07 -30.05 17.77
CA SER A 684 8.77 -29.99 16.34
C SER A 684 8.45 -31.38 15.80
N ARG A 685 7.52 -31.45 14.84
CA ARG A 685 6.98 -32.73 14.33
C ARG A 685 6.87 -32.78 12.81
N ILE A 686 7.27 -33.93 12.26
CA ILE A 686 6.99 -34.40 10.91
C ILE A 686 6.03 -35.57 11.00
N TYR A 687 4.98 -35.55 10.21
CA TYR A 687 4.08 -36.69 10.04
C TYR A 687 3.83 -36.95 8.55
N ASN A 688 4.27 -38.11 8.06
CA ASN A 688 4.03 -38.55 6.70
C ASN A 688 2.99 -39.67 6.68
N ASN A 689 1.85 -39.41 6.07
CA ASN A 689 0.80 -40.38 5.75
C ASN A 689 0.49 -40.43 4.24
N GLY A 690 1.24 -39.66 3.45
CA GLY A 690 1.19 -39.62 1.98
C GLY A 690 2.43 -40.27 1.36
N ARG A 691 2.84 -39.74 0.19
CA ARG A 691 3.94 -40.27 -0.61
C ARG A 691 5.08 -39.26 -0.75
N ILE A 692 6.32 -39.71 -0.60
CA ILE A 692 7.53 -38.95 -0.91
C ILE A 692 8.30 -39.70 -1.99
N GLU A 693 8.56 -39.03 -3.11
CA GLU A 693 9.25 -39.58 -4.29
C GLU A 693 10.65 -38.98 -4.42
N LEU A 694 11.67 -39.83 -4.40
CA LEU A 694 13.07 -39.46 -4.56
C LEU A 694 13.56 -39.86 -5.95
N SER A 695 14.26 -38.97 -6.64
CA SER A 695 14.97 -39.37 -7.87
C SER A 695 16.13 -38.45 -8.21
N GLY A 696 17.06 -38.96 -9.03
CA GLY A 696 18.13 -38.19 -9.64
C GLY A 696 19.53 -38.74 -9.39
N ALA A 697 20.50 -38.16 -10.10
CA ALA A 697 21.91 -38.54 -10.05
C ALA A 697 22.70 -37.90 -8.90
N LYS A 698 22.02 -37.15 -8.03
CA LYS A 698 22.58 -36.49 -6.85
C LYS A 698 21.72 -36.82 -5.63
N ARG A 699 22.33 -36.72 -4.46
CA ARG A 699 21.71 -37.07 -3.18
C ARG A 699 20.51 -36.19 -2.91
N ASN A 700 19.33 -36.78 -2.78
CA ASN A 700 18.16 -36.14 -2.21
C ASN A 700 17.75 -36.86 -0.93
N ILE A 701 17.08 -36.14 -0.05
CA ILE A 701 16.65 -36.66 1.25
C ILE A 701 15.12 -36.59 1.32
N GLY A 702 14.46 -37.71 1.60
CA GLY A 702 13.00 -37.74 1.79
C GLY A 702 12.60 -36.96 3.03
N ILE A 703 13.12 -37.37 4.18
CA ILE A 703 12.91 -36.70 5.47
C ILE A 703 14.26 -36.45 6.15
N PHE A 704 14.51 -35.22 6.62
CA PHE A 704 15.67 -34.88 7.44
C PHE A 704 15.22 -34.30 8.78
N ALA A 705 15.66 -34.88 9.91
CA ALA A 705 15.34 -34.33 11.22
C ALA A 705 16.51 -34.37 12.21
N GLU A 706 16.56 -33.38 13.09
CA GLU A 706 17.63 -33.21 14.07
C GLU A 706 17.15 -32.57 15.39
N ASN A 707 18.02 -32.58 16.41
CA ASN A 707 17.84 -31.91 17.70
C ASN A 707 16.53 -32.30 18.42
N GLU A 708 16.31 -33.60 18.59
CA GLU A 708 15.12 -34.17 19.25
C GLU A 708 13.76 -33.92 18.55
N ALA A 709 13.75 -33.51 17.27
CA ALA A 709 12.52 -33.45 16.49
C ALA A 709 11.89 -34.85 16.31
N GLU A 710 10.55 -34.90 16.28
CA GLU A 710 9.78 -36.13 16.13
C GLU A 710 9.41 -36.36 14.66
N VAL A 711 9.68 -37.56 14.15
CA VAL A 711 9.31 -38.00 12.81
C VAL A 711 8.41 -39.22 12.93
N ILE A 712 7.24 -39.14 12.31
CA ILE A 712 6.29 -40.24 12.22
C ILE A 712 6.05 -40.55 10.75
N ASN A 713 6.44 -41.73 10.29
CA ASN A 713 6.04 -42.26 9.00
C ASN A 713 4.93 -43.28 9.24
N ASP A 714 3.67 -42.86 9.08
CA ASP A 714 2.51 -43.64 9.50
C ASP A 714 2.22 -44.82 8.56
N VAL A 715 1.22 -45.65 8.88
CA VAL A 715 0.91 -46.90 8.17
C VAL A 715 0.71 -46.72 6.65
N ASN A 716 0.15 -45.59 6.21
CA ASN A 716 -0.01 -45.27 4.78
C ASN A 716 1.16 -44.46 4.19
N GLY A 717 2.11 -44.05 5.03
CA GLY A 717 3.29 -43.28 4.62
C GLY A 717 4.21 -44.11 3.74
N VAL A 718 4.49 -43.59 2.54
CA VAL A 718 5.41 -44.21 1.57
C VAL A 718 6.53 -43.25 1.25
N ILE A 719 7.77 -43.69 1.44
CA ILE A 719 8.98 -43.00 0.97
C ILE A 719 9.63 -43.91 -0.06
N THR A 720 9.78 -43.47 -1.30
CA THR A 720 10.30 -44.34 -2.36
C THR A 720 11.14 -43.61 -3.38
N THR A 721 12.09 -44.31 -3.97
CA THR A 721 12.71 -43.88 -5.23
C THR A 721 11.76 -44.11 -6.41
N VAL A 722 11.86 -43.26 -7.42
CA VAL A 722 11.15 -43.39 -8.71
C VAL A 722 12.13 -43.24 -9.88
N GLY A 723 11.81 -43.84 -11.03
CA GLY A 723 12.70 -43.85 -12.19
C GLY A 723 13.95 -44.72 -12.00
N SER A 724 14.93 -44.58 -12.90
CA SER A 724 16.20 -45.32 -12.87
C SER A 724 17.41 -44.37 -12.82
N GLY A 725 18.60 -44.90 -12.50
CA GLY A 725 19.83 -44.10 -12.44
C GLY A 725 19.97 -43.26 -11.18
N ASN A 726 19.29 -43.65 -10.10
CA ASN A 726 19.34 -42.95 -8.82
C ASN A 726 20.68 -43.14 -8.11
N VAL A 727 21.26 -42.07 -7.57
CA VAL A 727 22.55 -42.08 -6.86
C VAL A 727 22.46 -41.32 -5.54
N GLY A 728 22.79 -41.99 -4.44
CA GLY A 728 22.93 -41.36 -3.12
C GLY A 728 21.62 -40.98 -2.42
N GLN A 729 20.48 -41.51 -2.86
CA GLN A 729 19.18 -41.15 -2.28
C GLN A 729 19.04 -41.63 -0.84
N ILE A 730 18.50 -40.79 0.03
CA ILE A 730 18.27 -41.11 1.44
C ILE A 730 16.77 -41.04 1.73
N GLY A 731 16.19 -42.13 2.23
CA GLY A 731 14.80 -42.16 2.66
C GLY A 731 14.56 -41.23 3.85
N ILE A 732 15.17 -41.55 4.99
CA ILE A 732 15.12 -40.72 6.21
C ILE A 732 16.53 -40.55 6.78
N ALA A 733 16.93 -39.30 7.04
CA ALA A 733 18.15 -38.94 7.74
C ALA A 733 17.83 -38.34 9.12
N MET A 734 18.39 -38.91 10.18
CA MET A 734 18.15 -38.50 11.58
C MET A 734 19.45 -38.20 12.30
N ARG A 735 19.53 -37.07 13.01
CA ARG A 735 20.71 -36.65 13.79
C ARG A 735 20.34 -36.13 15.18
N LYS A 736 21.34 -36.03 16.08
CA LYS A 736 21.28 -35.23 17.32
C LYS A 736 20.00 -35.48 18.16
N GLY A 737 19.72 -36.74 18.49
CA GLY A 737 18.61 -37.13 19.36
C GLY A 737 17.22 -37.16 18.71
N ALA A 738 17.09 -36.88 17.40
CA ALA A 738 15.80 -36.96 16.71
C ALA A 738 15.17 -38.36 16.83
N ILE A 739 13.84 -38.41 16.89
CA ILE A 739 13.05 -39.60 17.21
C ILE A 739 12.25 -40.05 15.99
N LEU A 740 12.37 -41.31 15.59
CA LEU A 740 11.60 -41.89 14.48
C LEU A 740 10.59 -42.93 14.99
N ASP A 741 9.30 -42.73 14.71
CA ASP A 741 8.24 -43.75 14.73
C ASP A 741 7.90 -44.14 13.29
N ASN A 742 8.37 -45.31 12.85
CA ASN A 742 8.09 -45.82 11.51
C ASN A 742 7.09 -46.98 11.56
N ARG A 743 5.99 -46.80 10.82
CA ARG A 743 4.89 -47.76 10.61
C ARG A 743 4.58 -47.98 9.13
N GLY A 744 5.09 -47.11 8.26
CA GLY A 744 4.92 -47.16 6.80
C GLY A 744 6.05 -47.86 6.04
N THR A 745 6.12 -47.62 4.73
CA THR A 745 7.10 -48.23 3.80
C THR A 745 8.21 -47.26 3.40
N ILE A 746 9.45 -47.75 3.37
CA ILE A 746 10.62 -47.01 2.88
C ILE A 746 11.34 -47.88 1.85
N HIS A 747 11.28 -47.52 0.56
CA HIS A 747 11.92 -48.27 -0.52
C HIS A 747 12.95 -47.42 -1.25
N ILE A 748 14.23 -47.78 -1.18
CA ILE A 748 15.31 -47.01 -1.80
C ILE A 748 16.06 -47.87 -2.81
N ASP A 749 15.77 -47.67 -4.09
CA ASP A 749 16.51 -48.18 -5.24
C ASP A 749 17.45 -47.08 -5.76
N ALA A 750 18.67 -47.05 -5.22
CA ALA A 750 19.69 -46.08 -5.59
C ALA A 750 21.10 -46.59 -5.29
N SER A 751 22.02 -46.37 -6.23
CA SER A 751 23.45 -46.65 -5.99
C SER A 751 23.99 -45.76 -4.87
N LYS A 752 24.63 -46.36 -3.85
CA LYS A 752 25.08 -45.66 -2.63
C LYS A 752 23.94 -44.98 -1.85
N GLY A 753 22.70 -45.42 -2.02
CA GLY A 753 21.55 -44.91 -1.28
C GLY A 753 21.40 -45.50 0.12
N TYR A 754 20.59 -44.86 0.95
CA TYR A 754 20.29 -45.29 2.31
C TYR A 754 18.77 -45.28 2.57
N GLY A 755 18.22 -46.36 3.12
CA GLY A 755 16.86 -46.36 3.66
C GLY A 755 16.77 -45.40 4.84
N LEU A 756 17.55 -45.70 5.88
CA LEU A 756 17.76 -44.86 7.06
C LEU A 756 19.24 -44.47 7.19
N PHE A 757 19.51 -43.20 7.45
CA PHE A 757 20.83 -42.66 7.77
C PHE A 757 20.81 -42.03 9.17
N LEU A 758 21.55 -42.59 10.12
CA LEU A 758 21.38 -42.30 11.55
C LEU A 758 22.70 -41.87 12.20
N ALA A 759 22.65 -40.77 12.95
CA ALA A 759 23.79 -40.27 13.72
C ALA A 759 23.31 -39.75 15.09
N GLY A 760 23.32 -40.64 16.10
CA GLY A 760 22.87 -40.34 17.47
C GLY A 760 21.36 -40.13 17.59
N ALA A 761 20.54 -40.93 16.90
CA ALA A 761 19.07 -40.85 16.87
C ALA A 761 18.41 -41.97 17.70
N ILE A 762 17.13 -41.79 18.06
CA ILE A 762 16.33 -42.79 18.79
C ILE A 762 15.27 -43.37 17.84
N ILE A 763 15.25 -44.69 17.66
CA ILE A 763 14.29 -45.35 16.77
C ILE A 763 13.29 -46.18 17.58
N LYS A 764 12.01 -45.99 17.25
CA LYS A 764 10.90 -46.82 17.67
C LYS A 764 10.20 -47.36 16.42
N ASN A 765 10.69 -48.48 15.91
CA ASN A 765 10.13 -49.09 14.71
C ASN A 765 9.11 -50.18 15.10
N TYR A 766 7.84 -49.98 14.74
CA TYR A 766 6.74 -50.87 15.11
C TYR A 766 6.07 -51.45 13.84
N GLY A 767 6.66 -52.50 13.28
CA GLY A 767 6.13 -53.27 12.15
C GLY A 767 7.13 -54.29 11.60
N GLU A 768 6.67 -55.19 10.71
CA GLU A 768 7.56 -55.94 9.81
C GLU A 768 8.16 -54.94 8.80
N THR A 769 9.41 -54.54 9.03
CA THR A 769 10.15 -53.57 8.20
C THR A 769 10.14 -53.93 6.72
N ARG A 770 9.44 -53.15 5.89
CA ARG A 770 9.67 -53.07 4.44
C ARG A 770 10.65 -51.94 4.12
N ILE A 771 11.81 -51.91 4.80
CA ILE A 771 12.95 -51.17 4.29
C ILE A 771 13.57 -52.04 3.21
N THR A 772 13.13 -51.87 1.98
CA THR A 772 13.67 -52.61 0.83
C THR A 772 14.63 -51.72 0.07
N THR A 773 15.79 -52.25 -0.27
CA THR A 773 16.82 -51.51 -0.98
C THR A 773 17.30 -52.31 -2.18
N ASP A 774 17.44 -51.63 -3.31
CA ASP A 774 17.94 -52.21 -4.56
C ASP A 774 19.13 -51.38 -5.08
N SER A 775 19.79 -51.87 -6.14
CA SER A 775 20.93 -51.22 -6.80
C SER A 775 22.09 -50.80 -5.87
N GLY A 776 22.30 -51.53 -4.78
CA GLY A 776 23.42 -51.29 -3.85
C GLY A 776 23.15 -50.26 -2.75
N ALA A 777 21.89 -49.88 -2.51
CA ALA A 777 21.52 -49.13 -1.31
C ALA A 777 21.63 -49.99 -0.03
N THR A 778 21.89 -49.34 1.11
CA THR A 778 21.94 -49.99 2.43
C THR A 778 20.67 -49.68 3.21
N PRO A 779 19.95 -50.68 3.78
CA PRO A 779 18.71 -50.45 4.52
C PRO A 779 18.86 -49.46 5.69
N ILE A 780 19.88 -49.67 6.52
CA ILE A 780 20.16 -48.83 7.69
C ILE A 780 21.68 -48.57 7.75
N LYS A 781 22.06 -47.30 7.78
CA LYS A 781 23.43 -46.85 8.04
C LYS A 781 23.44 -46.06 9.34
N GLU A 782 23.92 -46.71 10.40
CA GLU A 782 24.20 -46.06 11.67
C GLU A 782 25.65 -45.60 11.72
N ILE A 783 25.87 -44.35 12.12
CA ILE A 783 27.20 -43.78 12.27
C ILE A 783 27.44 -43.48 13.74
N THR A 784 28.45 -44.16 14.26
CA THR A 784 29.05 -43.89 15.56
C THR A 784 30.36 -43.13 15.32
N ALA A 785 30.65 -42.14 16.16
CA ALA A 785 31.98 -41.51 16.14
C ALA A 785 33.06 -42.59 16.36
N ALA A 786 34.16 -42.55 15.61
CA ALA A 786 35.25 -43.50 15.80
C ALA A 786 36.10 -43.13 17.02
N ASP A 787 36.70 -44.13 17.67
CA ASP A 787 37.82 -43.86 18.59
C ASP A 787 39.03 -43.47 17.77
N THR A 788 39.39 -42.20 17.85
CA THR A 788 40.54 -41.59 17.16
C THR A 788 41.74 -41.48 18.10
N SER A 789 41.68 -42.09 19.29
CA SER A 789 42.77 -42.07 20.25
C SER A 789 44.07 -42.56 19.62
N LYS A 790 45.15 -41.85 19.93
CA LYS A 790 46.50 -42.26 19.55
C LYS A 790 47.41 -42.26 20.75
N GLU A 791 48.29 -43.25 20.77
CA GLU A 791 49.22 -43.46 21.85
C GLU A 791 50.61 -43.78 21.27
N MET A 792 51.63 -43.19 21.86
CA MET A 792 53.02 -43.58 21.66
C MET A 792 53.70 -43.79 23.02
N GLN A 793 54.45 -44.89 23.13
CA GLN A 793 55.10 -45.35 24.36
C GLN A 793 56.54 -45.78 24.08
N ASP A 794 57.44 -45.53 25.04
CA ASP A 794 58.74 -46.21 25.13
C ASP A 794 58.62 -47.54 25.90
N ILE A 795 59.25 -48.59 25.38
CA ILE A 795 59.01 -50.00 25.78
C ILE A 795 59.75 -50.36 27.09
N GLN A 796 60.71 -49.55 27.57
CA GLN A 796 61.57 -50.01 28.67
C GLN A 796 61.01 -49.94 30.10
N ASP A 797 60.14 -49.00 30.50
CA ASP A 797 59.59 -48.99 31.88
C ASP A 797 58.19 -48.33 32.04
N GLY A 798 57.52 -47.95 30.95
CA GLY A 798 56.19 -47.30 31.01
C GLY A 798 56.17 -45.86 31.53
N ILE A 799 57.34 -45.26 31.80
CA ILE A 799 57.49 -43.94 32.43
C ILE A 799 57.24 -42.78 31.43
N ASN A 800 57.54 -42.97 30.14
CA ASN A 800 57.33 -41.96 29.08
C ASN A 800 56.26 -42.40 28.07
N LYS A 801 55.06 -41.81 28.20
CA LYS A 801 53.88 -42.14 27.39
C LYS A 801 53.10 -40.87 27.08
N VAL A 802 52.87 -40.61 25.79
CA VAL A 802 51.94 -39.56 25.34
C VAL A 802 50.76 -40.22 24.65
N LYS A 803 49.56 -39.89 25.11
CA LYS A 803 48.29 -40.35 24.55
C LYS A 803 47.41 -39.15 24.28
N ILE A 804 47.00 -38.93 23.03
CA ILE A 804 45.81 -38.11 22.77
C ILE A 804 44.63 -39.07 22.88
N HIS A 805 43.95 -39.05 24.02
CA HIS A 805 42.78 -39.89 24.25
C HIS A 805 41.53 -39.18 23.77
N SER A 806 41.05 -39.61 22.61
CA SER A 806 39.86 -39.10 21.93
C SER A 806 38.93 -40.28 21.65
N PRO A 807 38.29 -40.84 22.69
CA PRO A 807 37.37 -41.96 22.50
C PRO A 807 36.17 -41.52 21.65
N ALA A 808 35.50 -42.50 21.05
CA ALA A 808 34.29 -42.33 20.26
C ALA A 808 33.31 -41.33 20.94
N GLY A 809 33.01 -40.21 20.28
CA GLY A 809 32.01 -39.24 20.71
C GLY A 809 32.49 -38.17 21.69
N ALA A 810 33.76 -38.18 22.11
CA ALA A 810 34.30 -37.20 23.05
C ALA A 810 34.14 -35.76 22.56
N ALA A 811 33.64 -34.86 23.44
CA ALA A 811 33.56 -33.42 23.17
C ALA A 811 34.95 -32.79 23.03
N GLU A 812 35.87 -33.20 23.90
CA GLU A 812 37.26 -32.78 23.92
C GLU A 812 38.17 -34.00 24.09
N ALA A 813 39.36 -33.97 23.46
CA ALA A 813 40.37 -35.00 23.68
C ALA A 813 41.16 -34.68 24.94
N LYS A 814 41.49 -35.71 25.73
CA LYS A 814 42.43 -35.57 26.86
C LYS A 814 43.82 -35.93 26.38
N ILE A 815 44.74 -34.97 26.42
CA ILE A 815 46.15 -35.25 26.20
C ILE A 815 46.73 -35.73 27.53
N ILE A 816 47.18 -36.98 27.58
CA ILE A 816 47.73 -37.61 28.77
C ILE A 816 49.23 -37.82 28.52
N ALA A 817 50.06 -37.09 29.25
CA ALA A 817 51.51 -37.24 29.23
C ALA A 817 51.97 -37.79 30.58
N ASN A 818 52.65 -38.94 30.56
CA ASN A 818 53.22 -39.62 31.73
C ASN A 818 52.19 -39.79 32.88
N GLY A 819 50.96 -40.17 32.52
CA GLY A 819 49.86 -40.40 33.44
C GLY A 819 49.11 -39.15 33.94
N ARG A 820 49.54 -37.93 33.56
CA ARG A 820 48.86 -36.67 33.92
C ARG A 820 48.14 -36.05 32.72
N VAL A 821 46.90 -35.61 32.94
CA VAL A 821 46.12 -34.86 31.93
C VAL A 821 46.74 -33.48 31.75
N GLN A 822 46.93 -33.07 30.50
CA GLN A 822 47.53 -31.81 30.10
C GLN A 822 46.46 -30.90 29.48
N THR A 823 46.58 -29.60 29.71
CA THR A 823 45.71 -28.59 29.09
C THR A 823 46.36 -28.07 27.81
N PRO A 824 45.76 -28.29 26.63
CA PRO A 824 46.31 -27.77 25.38
C PRO A 824 46.19 -26.24 25.32
N THR A 825 47.13 -25.60 24.63
CA THR A 825 47.03 -24.18 24.25
C THR A 825 46.32 -24.09 22.91
N VAL A 826 45.28 -23.26 22.82
CA VAL A 826 44.61 -22.98 21.55
C VAL A 826 45.48 -22.02 20.75
N VAL A 827 45.82 -22.37 19.52
CA VAL A 827 46.65 -21.53 18.63
C VAL A 827 45.80 -21.06 17.46
N HIS A 828 45.72 -19.74 17.31
CA HIS A 828 45.20 -19.03 16.13
C HIS A 828 46.36 -18.27 15.49
N VAL A 829 46.41 -18.17 14.16
CA VAL A 829 47.57 -17.56 13.47
C VAL A 829 47.16 -16.34 12.63
N GLN A 830 48.02 -15.32 12.60
CA GLN A 830 47.90 -14.10 11.75
C GLN A 830 48.78 -14.21 10.48
N ALA A 831 48.26 -13.76 9.33
CA ALA A 831 48.78 -14.06 7.99
C ALA A 831 50.03 -13.25 7.55
N ILE A 832 51.05 -13.91 6.96
CA ILE A 832 52.17 -13.30 6.19
C ILE A 832 52.64 -14.25 5.05
N PRO A 833 52.94 -13.81 3.80
CA PRO A 833 52.98 -14.69 2.62
C PRO A 833 54.25 -15.56 2.37
N ASN A 834 54.01 -16.78 1.84
CA ASN A 834 54.78 -17.55 0.82
C ASN A 834 55.96 -18.46 1.23
N ARG A 835 55.77 -19.80 1.21
CA ARG A 835 56.77 -20.87 0.86
C ARG A 835 56.15 -22.29 0.81
N LYS A 836 56.66 -23.16 -0.07
CA LYS A 836 56.10 -24.48 -0.47
C LYS A 836 56.40 -25.65 0.51
N PRO A 837 55.50 -26.66 0.66
CA PRO A 837 55.72 -27.90 1.44
C PRO A 837 56.40 -29.05 0.67
N ASN A 838 57.01 -29.99 1.41
CA ASN A 838 57.69 -31.22 0.95
C ASN A 838 56.97 -32.51 1.42
N ASP A 839 57.21 -33.62 0.69
CA ASP A 839 56.42 -34.87 0.67
C ASP A 839 56.64 -35.87 1.82
N ILE A 840 55.56 -36.62 2.15
CA ILE A 840 55.53 -37.83 2.98
C ILE A 840 54.67 -38.89 2.24
N PRO A 841 54.99 -40.20 2.28
CA PRO A 841 54.25 -41.21 1.51
C PRO A 841 52.84 -41.45 2.05
N THR A 842 51.84 -41.41 1.17
CA THR A 842 50.40 -41.56 1.46
C THR A 842 49.79 -42.78 0.78
N SER A 843 48.57 -43.15 1.20
CA SER A 843 47.66 -43.93 0.36
C SER A 843 47.32 -43.17 -0.93
N SER A 844 46.55 -43.76 -1.86
CA SER A 844 46.44 -43.28 -3.25
C SER A 844 46.13 -41.78 -3.42
N ILE A 845 45.44 -41.12 -2.46
CA ILE A 845 45.27 -39.64 -2.38
C ILE A 845 45.16 -39.19 -0.91
N GLY A 846 46.04 -38.27 -0.49
CA GLY A 846 46.02 -37.63 0.84
C GLY A 846 46.15 -36.10 0.74
N MET A 847 45.61 -35.38 1.73
CA MET A 847 45.64 -33.91 1.79
C MET A 847 46.42 -33.42 3.00
N TYR A 848 47.25 -32.40 2.76
CA TYR A 848 47.94 -31.68 3.81
C TYR A 848 46.99 -30.66 4.45
N VAL A 849 46.96 -30.59 5.78
CA VAL A 849 46.27 -29.56 6.56
C VAL A 849 47.35 -28.62 7.05
N ASP A 850 47.55 -27.52 6.31
CA ASP A 850 48.53 -26.52 6.70
C ASP A 850 48.03 -25.75 7.93
N THR A 851 48.75 -25.88 9.03
CA THR A 851 48.40 -25.28 10.32
C THR A 851 49.05 -23.91 10.55
N SER A 852 49.71 -23.37 9.53
CA SER A 852 50.49 -22.13 9.62
C SER A 852 49.66 -20.86 9.62
N GLY A 853 48.38 -20.93 9.21
CA GLY A 853 47.54 -19.77 8.88
C GLY A 853 48.09 -18.87 7.77
N ILE A 854 49.15 -19.31 7.08
CA ILE A 854 49.87 -18.55 6.04
C ILE A 854 49.52 -19.08 4.65
N ASN A 855 49.72 -20.38 4.39
CA ASN A 855 49.32 -21.02 3.14
C ASN A 855 48.14 -21.94 3.43
N TYR A 856 46.90 -21.47 3.27
CA TYR A 856 45.77 -22.38 3.38
C TYR A 856 45.87 -23.46 2.31
N THR A 857 46.06 -24.71 2.72
CA THR A 857 45.83 -25.82 1.80
C THR A 857 44.33 -25.86 1.56
N ARG A 858 43.90 -25.49 0.36
CA ARG A 858 42.49 -25.57 0.01
C ARG A 858 42.12 -27.05 -0.14
N PRO A 859 41.16 -27.58 0.63
CA PRO A 859 40.74 -28.95 0.47
C PRO A 859 40.19 -29.19 -0.94
N ILE A 860 40.38 -30.39 -1.47
CA ILE A 860 39.85 -30.78 -2.78
C ILE A 860 38.35 -31.03 -2.61
N THR A 861 37.54 -29.99 -2.81
CA THR A 861 36.09 -30.00 -2.55
C THR A 861 35.31 -31.04 -3.37
N ASN A 862 35.87 -31.55 -4.48
CA ASN A 862 35.27 -32.58 -5.33
C ASN A 862 35.99 -33.94 -5.28
N ILE A 863 36.75 -34.22 -4.22
CA ILE A 863 37.50 -35.48 -4.07
C ILE A 863 36.59 -36.72 -4.11
N GLY A 864 35.32 -36.56 -3.73
CA GLY A 864 34.29 -37.60 -3.81
C GLY A 864 33.89 -38.04 -5.23
N ALA A 865 34.23 -37.26 -6.26
CA ALA A 865 33.96 -37.63 -7.66
C ALA A 865 34.92 -38.72 -8.19
N LEU A 866 35.99 -39.02 -7.45
CA LEU A 866 36.97 -40.03 -7.82
C LEU A 866 36.39 -41.43 -7.60
N ARG A 867 36.15 -42.15 -8.70
CA ARG A 867 35.54 -43.49 -8.66
C ARG A 867 36.41 -44.46 -7.85
N GLY A 868 35.82 -45.06 -6.82
CA GLY A 868 36.44 -46.10 -5.99
C GLY A 868 37.16 -45.61 -4.73
N LEU A 869 37.23 -44.29 -4.49
CA LEU A 869 37.85 -43.75 -3.28
C LEU A 869 36.90 -43.87 -2.07
N THR A 870 37.22 -44.78 -1.13
CA THR A 870 36.41 -45.06 0.08
C THR A 870 37.11 -44.62 1.38
N GLN A 871 38.41 -44.33 1.30
CA GLN A 871 39.25 -43.88 2.41
C GLN A 871 40.27 -42.85 1.88
N SER A 872 40.62 -41.85 2.69
CA SER A 872 41.65 -40.86 2.36
C SER A 872 42.40 -40.39 3.62
N ASP A 873 43.57 -39.75 3.44
CA ASP A 873 44.44 -39.29 4.52
C ASP A 873 44.34 -37.77 4.72
N LEU A 874 44.25 -37.32 5.97
CA LEU A 874 44.49 -35.94 6.39
C LEU A 874 45.79 -35.86 7.19
N ILE A 875 46.77 -35.17 6.63
CA ILE A 875 48.08 -34.96 7.24
C ILE A 875 48.08 -33.59 7.90
N ILE A 876 47.99 -33.56 9.22
CA ILE A 876 48.02 -32.33 10.01
C ILE A 876 49.45 -31.80 10.09
N GLY A 877 49.65 -30.62 9.51
CA GLY A 877 50.88 -29.87 9.57
C GLY A 877 51.29 -29.53 11.00
N VAL A 878 52.58 -29.27 11.22
CA VAL A 878 53.11 -28.87 12.55
C VAL A 878 53.49 -27.40 12.62
N GLU A 879 53.06 -26.58 11.66
CA GLU A 879 53.41 -25.16 11.60
C GLU A 879 52.85 -24.36 12.78
N ALA A 880 51.70 -24.76 13.34
CA ALA A 880 51.14 -24.15 14.55
C ALA A 880 52.13 -24.15 15.74
N THR A 881 53.07 -25.10 15.76
CA THR A 881 54.09 -25.23 16.80
C THR A 881 55.11 -24.08 16.79
N LYS A 882 55.22 -23.32 15.69
CA LYS A 882 56.11 -22.15 15.61
C LYS A 882 55.59 -20.93 16.37
N TYR A 883 54.30 -20.92 16.69
CA TYR A 883 53.62 -19.78 17.31
C TYR A 883 53.35 -19.98 18.80
N THR A 884 53.77 -21.12 19.37
CA THR A 884 53.63 -21.41 20.79
C THR A 884 54.78 -22.31 21.25
N THR A 885 55.25 -22.10 22.49
CA THR A 885 56.19 -23.03 23.14
C THR A 885 55.48 -24.23 23.79
N SER A 886 54.15 -24.30 23.69
CA SER A 886 53.36 -25.40 24.24
C SER A 886 53.66 -26.72 23.55
N LYS A 887 53.88 -27.78 24.36
CA LYS A 887 54.01 -29.17 23.89
C LYS A 887 52.67 -29.78 23.47
N TYR A 888 51.56 -29.09 23.73
CA TYR A 888 50.19 -29.58 23.54
C TYR A 888 49.33 -28.47 22.94
N ILE A 889 48.84 -28.68 21.73
CA ILE A 889 48.18 -27.66 20.93
C ILE A 889 46.81 -28.17 20.49
N GLN A 890 45.81 -27.30 20.60
CA GLN A 890 44.54 -27.44 19.91
C GLN A 890 44.49 -26.43 18.77
N LEU A 891 44.15 -26.89 17.57
CA LEU A 891 44.01 -26.01 16.41
C LEU A 891 42.70 -25.21 16.50
N GLY A 892 42.75 -23.95 16.08
CA GLY A 892 41.57 -23.11 15.94
C GLY A 892 40.57 -23.63 14.89
N GLN A 893 39.30 -23.28 15.06
CA GLN A 893 38.20 -23.68 14.16
C GLN A 893 38.40 -23.15 12.72
N ASP A 894 39.05 -21.99 12.59
CA ASP A 894 39.42 -21.36 11.33
C ASP A 894 40.31 -22.23 10.43
N ILE A 895 41.07 -23.16 11.02
CA ILE A 895 41.93 -24.10 10.29
C ILE A 895 41.16 -25.35 9.82
N ILE A 896 40.14 -25.78 10.59
CA ILE A 896 39.47 -27.07 10.37
C ILE A 896 38.17 -26.99 9.55
N GLU A 897 37.45 -25.86 9.59
CA GLU A 897 36.12 -25.76 8.94
C GLU A 897 36.13 -25.99 7.42
N PRO A 898 37.11 -25.50 6.63
CA PRO A 898 37.17 -25.81 5.19
C PRO A 898 37.22 -27.31 4.89
N TYR A 899 37.87 -28.09 5.76
CA TYR A 899 37.96 -29.54 5.63
C TYR A 899 36.66 -30.23 6.05
N ASN A 900 35.94 -29.68 7.03
CA ASN A 900 34.61 -30.17 7.39
C ASN A 900 33.62 -30.04 6.22
N ASP A 901 33.63 -28.94 5.49
CA ASP A 901 32.80 -28.77 4.29
C ASP A 901 33.12 -29.77 3.18
N MET A 902 34.40 -30.05 2.98
CA MET A 902 34.83 -31.10 2.06
C MET A 902 34.42 -32.50 2.55
N ILE A 903 34.59 -32.82 3.83
CA ILE A 903 34.19 -34.12 4.40
C ILE A 903 32.68 -34.35 4.16
N ARG A 904 31.85 -33.34 4.43
CA ARG A 904 30.37 -33.39 4.25
C ARG A 904 29.95 -33.66 2.80
N THR A 905 30.72 -33.16 1.83
CA THR A 905 30.40 -33.24 0.39
C THR A 905 31.08 -34.43 -0.32
N SER A 906 32.19 -34.95 0.22
CA SER A 906 32.98 -36.02 -0.41
C SER A 906 32.31 -37.39 -0.43
N GLY A 907 31.49 -37.72 0.57
CA GLY A 907 30.97 -39.08 0.76
C GLY A 907 32.04 -40.12 1.15
N ILE A 908 33.25 -39.69 1.54
CA ILE A 908 34.32 -40.55 2.06
C ILE A 908 34.05 -40.81 3.54
N GLU A 909 33.93 -42.09 3.91
CA GLU A 909 33.51 -42.51 5.25
C GLU A 909 34.68 -42.73 6.23
N LYS A 910 35.92 -42.79 5.72
CA LYS A 910 37.11 -43.07 6.54
C LYS A 910 38.24 -42.10 6.23
N TRP A 911 38.66 -41.35 7.25
CA TRP A 911 39.76 -40.40 7.20
C TRP A 911 40.87 -40.84 8.15
N ASN A 912 42.03 -41.22 7.62
CA ASN A 912 43.20 -41.43 8.48
C ASN A 912 43.83 -40.09 8.81
N ILE A 913 44.05 -39.83 10.09
CA ILE A 913 44.72 -38.62 10.54
C ILE A 913 46.19 -38.95 10.77
N TYR A 914 47.12 -38.08 10.38
CA TYR A 914 48.55 -38.19 10.71
C TYR A 914 49.12 -36.81 11.03
N SER A 915 50.27 -36.75 11.72
CA SER A 915 51.06 -35.51 11.76
C SER A 915 52.04 -35.50 10.60
N SER A 916 52.39 -34.32 10.08
CA SER A 916 53.47 -34.16 9.10
C SER A 916 54.88 -34.24 9.69
N SER A 917 55.01 -34.40 11.01
CA SER A 917 56.32 -34.54 11.67
C SER A 917 56.44 -35.87 12.38
N LEU A 918 57.65 -36.43 12.36
CA LEU A 918 58.01 -37.57 13.20
C LEU A 918 57.91 -37.23 14.70
N THR A 919 58.16 -35.97 15.06
CA THR A 919 58.28 -35.53 16.47
C THR A 919 56.98 -35.06 17.09
N TRP A 920 55.88 -35.09 16.32
CA TRP A 920 54.55 -34.67 16.76
C TRP A 920 53.51 -35.72 16.40
N MET A 921 52.50 -35.83 17.25
CA MET A 921 51.35 -36.69 17.05
C MET A 921 50.11 -35.84 16.81
N ALA A 922 49.33 -36.17 15.78
CA ALA A 922 48.07 -35.51 15.49
C ALA A 922 46.88 -36.45 15.69
N SER A 923 45.81 -35.96 16.29
CA SER A 923 44.51 -36.64 16.36
C SER A 923 43.38 -35.61 16.35
N ILE A 924 42.15 -36.08 16.16
CA ILE A 924 40.93 -35.26 16.15
C ILE A 924 39.92 -35.83 17.12
N THR A 925 39.03 -35.02 17.68
CA THR A 925 37.72 -35.51 18.11
C THR A 925 36.77 -35.45 16.92
N GLN A 926 36.00 -36.51 16.71
CA GLN A 926 35.13 -36.64 15.54
C GLN A 926 33.65 -36.49 15.92
N LEU A 927 32.88 -35.85 15.05
CA LEU A 927 31.42 -35.88 15.10
C LEU A 927 30.89 -37.19 14.48
N PRO A 928 29.66 -37.62 14.85
CA PRO A 928 29.01 -38.77 14.22
C PRO A 928 28.78 -38.65 12.70
N ASP A 929 29.10 -37.53 12.05
CA ASP A 929 29.03 -37.38 10.59
C ASP A 929 30.42 -37.36 9.92
N TYR A 930 31.41 -37.90 10.63
CA TYR A 930 32.82 -37.98 10.25
C TYR A 930 33.59 -36.66 10.24
N THR A 931 32.93 -35.52 10.49
CA THR A 931 33.59 -34.21 10.52
C THR A 931 34.45 -34.04 11.78
N ILE A 932 35.43 -33.13 11.69
CA ILE A 932 36.38 -32.80 12.73
C ILE A 932 35.70 -31.82 13.70
N ARG A 933 35.51 -32.24 14.96
CA ARG A 933 35.05 -31.36 16.05
C ARG A 933 36.18 -30.48 16.56
N ASN A 934 37.34 -31.08 16.83
CA ASN A 934 38.56 -30.41 17.28
C ASN A 934 39.75 -31.20 16.76
N ALA A 935 40.86 -30.53 16.45
CA ALA A 935 42.12 -31.16 16.06
C ALA A 935 43.23 -30.81 17.04
N TYR A 936 44.08 -31.78 17.35
CA TYR A 936 45.10 -31.71 18.41
C TYR A 936 46.46 -32.13 17.88
N LEU A 937 47.50 -31.41 18.31
CA LEU A 937 48.90 -31.77 18.16
C LEU A 937 49.53 -31.97 19.55
N ALA A 938 50.21 -33.08 19.75
CA ALA A 938 50.99 -33.34 20.95
C ALA A 938 52.43 -33.68 20.57
N LYS A 939 53.40 -33.01 21.19
CA LYS A 939 54.81 -33.33 21.00
C LYS A 939 55.06 -34.74 21.53
N ILE A 940 55.71 -35.56 20.72
CA ILE A 940 56.18 -36.87 21.15
C ILE A 940 57.53 -36.66 21.87
N PRO A 941 57.74 -37.22 23.08
CA PRO A 941 58.98 -37.00 23.84
C PRO A 941 60.22 -37.56 23.15
N TYR A 942 61.32 -36.80 23.08
CA TYR A 942 62.57 -37.22 22.40
C TYR A 942 63.12 -38.59 22.84
N THR A 943 62.84 -39.00 24.07
CA THR A 943 63.24 -40.30 24.60
C THR A 943 62.59 -41.49 23.87
N VAL A 944 61.43 -41.29 23.21
CA VAL A 944 60.75 -42.36 22.46
C VAL A 944 61.60 -42.91 21.30
N TRP A 945 62.53 -42.10 20.78
CA TRP A 945 63.44 -42.48 19.69
C TRP A 945 64.83 -42.91 20.19
N ALA A 946 65.01 -43.15 21.49
CA ALA A 946 66.30 -43.59 22.03
C ALA A 946 66.73 -44.94 21.44
N GLY A 947 67.99 -44.99 21.00
CA GLY A 947 68.63 -46.20 20.50
C GLY A 947 68.63 -47.30 21.58
N ARG A 948 68.18 -48.49 21.19
CA ARG A 948 67.97 -49.62 22.13
C ARG A 948 69.16 -50.58 22.21
N MET A 949 70.15 -50.40 21.34
CA MET A 949 71.35 -51.22 21.27
C MET A 949 72.46 -50.54 22.06
N SER A 950 73.29 -51.31 22.77
CA SER A 950 74.42 -50.78 23.57
C SER A 950 75.63 -50.36 22.73
N THR A 951 75.52 -50.43 21.40
CA THR A 951 76.56 -50.09 20.42
C THR A 951 75.89 -49.45 19.20
N PRO A 952 76.46 -48.38 18.61
CA PRO A 952 77.76 -47.77 18.91
C PRO A 952 77.77 -46.81 20.13
N VAL A 953 76.62 -46.56 20.77
CA VAL A 953 76.48 -45.71 21.97
C VAL A 953 75.65 -46.46 23.01
N ASP A 954 75.93 -46.30 24.31
CA ASP A 954 75.15 -46.94 25.37
C ASP A 954 73.68 -46.44 25.32
N LYS A 955 72.74 -47.36 25.57
CA LYS A 955 71.31 -47.06 25.58
C LYS A 955 70.94 -45.98 26.61
N LYS A 956 71.65 -45.91 27.74
CA LYS A 956 71.45 -44.88 28.78
C LYS A 956 71.95 -43.52 28.33
N ASP A 957 73.07 -43.46 27.64
CA ASP A 957 73.63 -42.19 27.14
C ASP A 957 72.74 -41.59 26.06
N THR A 958 72.23 -42.43 25.17
CA THR A 958 71.27 -42.01 24.13
C THR A 958 69.96 -41.51 24.75
N TYR A 959 69.44 -42.20 25.78
CA TYR A 959 68.25 -41.77 26.51
C TYR A 959 68.48 -40.45 27.26
N ASN A 960 69.57 -40.31 28.02
CA ASN A 960 69.88 -39.12 28.80
C ASN A 960 70.10 -37.89 27.91
N PHE A 961 70.70 -38.06 26.73
CA PHE A 961 70.84 -36.99 25.74
C PHE A 961 69.48 -36.52 25.23
N LEU A 962 68.61 -37.45 24.84
CA LEU A 962 67.27 -37.16 24.34
C LEU A 962 66.35 -36.59 25.43
N ASP A 963 66.48 -37.06 26.67
CA ASP A 963 65.80 -36.48 27.83
C ASP A 963 66.28 -35.04 28.12
N GLY A 964 67.59 -34.80 27.99
CA GLY A 964 68.17 -33.45 28.05
C GLY A 964 67.63 -32.51 26.97
N LEU A 965 67.38 -33.01 25.74
CA LEU A 965 66.70 -32.25 24.68
C LEU A 965 65.23 -32.01 25.01
N GLU A 966 64.55 -32.98 25.63
CA GLU A 966 63.15 -32.87 26.04
C GLU A 966 62.94 -31.81 27.13
N GLN A 967 63.87 -31.73 28.08
CA GLN A 967 63.87 -30.73 29.15
C GLN A 967 64.11 -29.29 28.64
N ARG A 968 64.83 -29.13 27.52
CA ARG A 968 65.09 -27.82 26.91
C ARG A 968 64.01 -27.35 25.94
N TYR A 969 63.14 -28.25 25.47
CA TYR A 969 62.08 -27.90 24.53
C TYR A 969 61.05 -26.96 25.17
N GLY A 970 60.92 -25.75 24.63
CA GLY A 970 59.98 -24.72 25.08
C GLY A 970 60.48 -23.79 26.20
N VAL A 971 61.73 -23.94 26.66
CA VAL A 971 62.34 -23.12 27.73
C VAL A 971 63.04 -21.86 27.18
N GLU A 972 63.56 -21.92 25.95
CA GLU A 972 64.08 -20.76 25.21
C GLU A 972 63.11 -20.43 24.06
N GLY A 973 62.80 -19.15 23.85
CA GLY A 973 61.80 -18.73 22.86
C GLY A 973 62.16 -19.17 21.44
N ILE A 974 61.25 -19.96 20.84
CA ILE A 974 61.26 -20.49 19.46
C ILE A 974 62.28 -21.62 19.24
N GLY A 975 61.76 -22.85 19.14
CA GLY A 975 62.47 -24.04 18.68
C GLY A 975 61.61 -24.87 17.72
#